data_AF-A0A9E8LVW1-F1
#
_entry.id   AF-A0A9E8LVW1-F1
#
_cell.length_a   1.000
_cell.length_b   1.000
_cell.length_c   1.000
_cell.angle_alpha   90.00
_cell.angle_beta   90.00
_cell.angle_gamma   90.00
#
_symmetry.space_group_name_H-M   'P 1'
#
loop_
_entity.id
_entity.type
_entity.pdbx_description
1 polymer ?
#
loop_
_entity_poly.entity_id
_entity_poly.type
_entity_poly.pdbx_seq_one_letter_code
_entity_poly.pdbx_strand_id
1 'polypeptide(L)'
;MLIGKRINERYKIIEMIGGGGMANVYLARDVILERYVAVKILRLDFANDEKFIRRFRREAESATSLVHPNIVNIYDVGEEDDIYFIVMEYVEGETLKQFIQRNSPLPIQQAIDIMKQLVSAISHAHQNNIIHRDIKPQNILIDQRGNVKITDFGIAQALTSTTITNTSSLLGTVHYISPEQARGGMTTKKSDIYSLGIVFFEMLTGRVPFQGESAVSIALKHLQSETPSPKQWNPDIPQSVENIVLKATAKDPFYRYDDVSEMEEDLRTCLEPDRLNEPPFQLPEDTEPTKAIPVIRDKQTEDVEKESNGSENIQNDQEPKKVKKKRKWPIVLLSLSMLIIILAILAITVLPKWIGPDEVVIPDVTGDEVEDAIDELENLGLVIGETTILPDEDIPEDHVIRTDPAAGRNVKEGSEIQLYISSGKEKITLSDYTGRSFDDVVELLTPRNFKDIQKVEVFDSSEPGTILEQQPASGEEIIPEETELIFTVSKGEETIVLADLTNYSTNALKEYAESNGITINMSDEDYHDTIPEGYVISQDIEPGTEIKKGDTVNVVMSKGKEPLPPKTTTVQITIPYTGDEENQTPQSVQIYVEDLDHDFSEPIENFEITETEYHRFTVVIPPDSKARYQVVVDGYVIIDEEIDYSDV
;
A
#
# COMPACT_ATOMS: atom_id res chain seq x y z
N MET A 1 -22.08 8.68 -22.79
CA MET A 1 -22.62 9.22 -21.52
C MET A 1 -23.81 8.37 -21.10
N LEU A 2 -23.83 7.86 -19.87
CA LEU A 2 -24.95 7.03 -19.37
C LEU A 2 -26.03 7.85 -18.62
N ILE A 3 -25.70 9.07 -18.19
CA ILE A 3 -26.64 9.98 -17.52
C ILE A 3 -27.84 10.25 -18.43
N GLY A 4 -29.05 10.04 -17.90
CA GLY A 4 -30.31 10.13 -18.65
C GLY A 4 -30.69 8.89 -19.44
N LYS A 5 -29.79 7.91 -19.69
CA LYS A 5 -30.16 6.59 -20.24
C LYS A 5 -31.06 5.88 -19.22
N ARG A 6 -32.00 5.09 -19.73
CA ARG A 6 -32.81 4.15 -18.95
C ARG A 6 -32.27 2.75 -19.21
N ILE A 7 -31.88 2.06 -18.15
CA ILE A 7 -31.29 0.71 -18.21
C ILE A 7 -32.38 -0.33 -17.93
N ASN A 8 -32.38 -1.42 -18.68
CA ASN A 8 -33.33 -2.54 -18.60
C ASN A 8 -34.80 -2.06 -18.61
N GLU A 9 -35.08 -1.05 -19.43
CA GLU A 9 -36.33 -0.29 -19.47
C GLU A 9 -36.91 0.14 -18.09
N ARG A 10 -36.12 0.21 -17.02
CA ARG A 10 -36.62 0.39 -15.64
C ARG A 10 -35.87 1.43 -14.83
N TYR A 11 -34.54 1.43 -14.91
CA TYR A 11 -33.69 2.25 -14.06
C TYR A 11 -33.21 3.48 -14.82
N LYS A 12 -33.80 4.64 -14.56
CA LYS A 12 -33.37 5.90 -15.19
C LYS A 12 -32.16 6.47 -14.44
N ILE A 13 -31.00 6.49 -15.08
CA ILE A 13 -29.77 7.06 -14.51
C ILE A 13 -29.92 8.58 -14.37
N ILE A 14 -29.56 9.10 -13.20
CA ILE A 14 -29.67 10.52 -12.83
C ILE A 14 -28.28 11.16 -12.79
N GLU A 15 -27.35 10.61 -12.01
CA GLU A 15 -26.02 11.15 -11.80
C GLU A 15 -25.03 10.05 -11.35
N MET A 16 -23.73 10.34 -11.38
CA MET A 16 -22.69 9.45 -10.86
C MET A 16 -22.39 9.83 -9.40
N ILE A 17 -22.47 8.84 -8.50
CA ILE A 17 -22.29 9.04 -7.04
C ILE A 17 -21.01 8.39 -6.51
N GLY A 18 -20.34 7.56 -7.30
CA GLY A 18 -19.04 6.99 -6.95
C GLY A 18 -18.34 6.36 -8.15
N GLY A 19 -17.03 6.18 -8.07
CA GLY A 19 -16.21 5.51 -9.08
C GLY A 19 -15.09 4.74 -8.43
N GLY A 20 -14.86 3.51 -8.88
CA GLY A 20 -13.79 2.64 -8.41
C GLY A 20 -12.94 2.09 -9.56
N GLY A 21 -12.00 1.21 -9.24
CA GLY A 21 -11.09 0.61 -10.22
C GLY A 21 -11.84 -0.09 -11.36
N MET A 22 -12.76 -1.01 -11.03
CA MET A 22 -13.48 -1.84 -12.00
C MET A 22 -14.88 -1.31 -12.43
N ALA A 23 -15.54 -0.50 -11.59
CA ALA A 23 -16.95 -0.15 -11.76
C ALA A 23 -17.26 1.28 -11.32
N ASN A 24 -18.29 1.87 -11.93
CA ASN A 24 -18.85 3.18 -11.57
C ASN A 24 -20.22 3.01 -10.94
N VAL A 25 -20.54 3.80 -9.90
CA VAL A 25 -21.83 3.76 -9.20
C VAL A 25 -22.63 5.01 -9.53
N TYR A 26 -23.87 4.80 -9.98
CA TYR A 26 -24.79 5.86 -10.37
C TYR A 26 -26.04 5.87 -9.49
N LEU A 27 -26.57 7.05 -9.19
CA LEU A 27 -27.92 7.20 -8.68
C LEU A 27 -28.91 7.03 -9.83
N ALA A 28 -29.91 6.19 -9.63
CA ALA A 28 -31.01 5.99 -10.58
C ALA A 28 -32.36 6.03 -9.87
N ARG A 29 -33.43 6.28 -10.65
CA ARG A 29 -34.81 6.06 -10.21
C ARG A 29 -35.36 4.81 -10.86
N ASP A 30 -35.80 3.86 -10.05
CA ASP A 30 -36.69 2.77 -10.45
C ASP A 30 -38.05 3.38 -10.78
N VAL A 31 -38.40 3.42 -12.06
CA VAL A 31 -39.64 4.07 -12.54
C VAL A 31 -40.89 3.22 -12.34
N ILE A 32 -40.75 1.95 -11.93
CA ILE A 32 -41.87 1.04 -11.67
C ILE A 32 -42.24 1.09 -10.18
N LEU A 33 -41.25 1.05 -9.30
CA LEU A 33 -41.44 1.13 -7.83
C LEU A 33 -41.32 2.55 -7.27
N GLU A 34 -41.11 3.56 -8.14
CA GLU A 34 -40.97 4.98 -7.81
C GLU A 34 -39.93 5.33 -6.72
N ARG A 35 -38.86 4.55 -6.61
CA ARG A 35 -37.81 4.71 -5.59
C ARG A 35 -36.44 5.01 -6.19
N TYR A 36 -35.58 5.62 -5.39
CA TYR A 36 -34.15 5.76 -5.71
C TYR A 36 -33.41 4.45 -5.45
N VAL A 37 -32.46 4.13 -6.31
CA VAL A 37 -31.59 2.94 -6.24
C VAL A 37 -30.18 3.34 -6.68
N ALA A 38 -29.17 2.65 -6.15
CA ALA A 38 -27.81 2.75 -6.66
C ALA A 38 -27.62 1.68 -7.76
N VAL A 39 -26.96 2.05 -8.86
CA VAL A 39 -26.67 1.15 -9.98
C VAL A 39 -25.16 1.13 -10.17
N LYS A 40 -24.52 0.03 -9.77
CA LYS A 40 -23.10 -0.25 -9.99
C LYS A 40 -22.96 -0.82 -11.39
N ILE A 41 -22.13 -0.22 -12.24
CA ILE A 41 -21.96 -0.55 -13.65
C ILE A 41 -20.49 -0.85 -13.91
N LEU A 42 -20.18 -1.99 -14.52
CA LEU A 42 -18.81 -2.35 -14.92
C LEU A 42 -18.28 -1.32 -15.94
N ARG A 43 -17.03 -0.86 -15.79
CA ARG A 43 -16.44 0.07 -16.77
C ARG A 43 -16.27 -0.62 -18.12
N LEU A 44 -16.48 0.14 -19.20
CA LEU A 44 -16.32 -0.34 -20.59
C LEU A 44 -14.94 -0.97 -20.84
N ASP A 45 -13.91 -0.43 -20.19
CA ASP A 45 -12.52 -0.92 -20.21
C ASP A 45 -12.39 -2.41 -19.81
N PHE A 46 -13.33 -2.93 -19.01
CA PHE A 46 -13.37 -4.34 -18.55
C PHE A 46 -14.58 -5.12 -19.08
N ALA A 47 -15.43 -4.51 -19.91
CA ALA A 47 -16.67 -5.12 -20.40
C ALA A 47 -16.44 -6.32 -21.35
N ASN A 48 -15.23 -6.47 -21.87
CA ASN A 48 -14.82 -7.59 -22.74
C ASN A 48 -13.93 -8.63 -22.03
N ASP A 49 -13.53 -8.42 -20.76
CA ASP A 49 -12.71 -9.38 -20.02
C ASP A 49 -13.59 -10.30 -19.17
N GLU A 50 -13.73 -11.55 -19.62
CA GLU A 50 -14.45 -12.61 -18.91
C GLU A 50 -14.04 -12.76 -17.43
N LYS A 51 -12.78 -12.50 -17.06
CA LYS A 51 -12.32 -12.58 -15.67
C LYS A 51 -12.98 -11.51 -14.81
N PHE A 52 -13.10 -10.27 -15.31
CA PHE A 52 -13.79 -9.20 -14.59
C PHE A 52 -15.31 -9.38 -14.58
N ILE A 53 -15.91 -9.81 -15.70
CA ILE A 53 -17.35 -10.11 -15.78
C ILE A 53 -17.74 -11.22 -14.79
N ARG A 54 -16.98 -12.32 -14.74
CA ARG A 54 -17.21 -13.43 -13.79
C ARG A 54 -17.04 -12.98 -12.34
N ARG A 55 -16.06 -12.11 -12.03
CA ARG A 55 -15.89 -11.50 -10.69
C ARG A 55 -17.10 -10.65 -10.31
N PHE A 56 -17.52 -9.76 -11.20
CA PHE A 56 -18.63 -8.82 -11.00
C PHE A 56 -19.97 -9.53 -10.74
N ARG A 57 -20.29 -10.58 -11.54
CA ARG A 57 -21.48 -11.41 -11.30
C ARG A 57 -21.41 -12.15 -9.96
N ARG A 58 -20.24 -12.73 -9.61
CA ARG A 58 -20.06 -13.53 -8.39
C ARG A 58 -20.10 -12.68 -7.09
N GLU A 59 -19.69 -11.42 -7.16
CA GLU A 59 -19.89 -10.43 -6.10
C GLU A 59 -21.38 -10.24 -5.80
N ALA A 60 -22.18 -10.03 -6.87
CA ALA A 60 -23.63 -9.85 -6.76
C ALA A 60 -24.34 -11.10 -6.21
N GLU A 61 -24.06 -12.28 -6.78
CA GLU A 61 -24.63 -13.56 -6.35
C GLU A 61 -24.46 -13.78 -4.84
N SER A 62 -23.26 -13.50 -4.31
CA SER A 62 -22.96 -13.68 -2.88
C SER A 62 -23.83 -12.78 -2.00
N ALA A 63 -23.90 -11.49 -2.33
CA ALA A 63 -24.67 -10.52 -1.56
C ALA A 63 -26.20 -10.66 -1.72
N THR A 64 -26.73 -11.20 -2.83
CA THR A 64 -28.19 -11.45 -2.98
C THR A 64 -28.76 -12.43 -1.95
N SER A 65 -27.93 -13.26 -1.33
CA SER A 65 -28.35 -14.21 -0.28
C SER A 65 -28.47 -13.59 1.11
N LEU A 66 -27.95 -12.37 1.31
CA LEU A 66 -27.87 -11.71 2.61
C LEU A 66 -28.99 -10.68 2.77
N VAL A 67 -29.76 -10.79 3.86
CA VAL A 67 -30.84 -9.84 4.19
C VAL A 67 -30.67 -9.39 5.64
N HIS A 68 -30.07 -8.22 5.82
CA HIS A 68 -29.74 -7.66 7.13
C HIS A 68 -29.92 -6.14 7.13
N PRO A 69 -30.42 -5.49 8.21
CA PRO A 69 -30.57 -4.03 8.26
C PRO A 69 -29.27 -3.28 7.96
N ASN A 70 -28.14 -3.80 8.44
CA ASN A 70 -26.80 -3.20 8.27
C ASN A 70 -26.02 -3.74 7.05
N ILE A 71 -26.69 -4.38 6.09
CA ILE A 71 -26.13 -4.75 4.78
C ILE A 71 -26.91 -4.00 3.69
N VAL A 72 -26.22 -3.57 2.62
CA VAL A 72 -26.85 -3.00 1.43
C VAL A 72 -27.55 -4.11 0.65
N ASN A 73 -28.87 -4.02 0.48
CA ASN A 73 -29.63 -5.04 -0.22
C ASN A 73 -29.43 -4.93 -1.74
N ILE A 74 -29.17 -6.05 -2.43
CA ILE A 74 -29.21 -6.14 -3.89
C ILE A 74 -30.65 -6.44 -4.35
N TYR A 75 -31.11 -5.72 -5.37
CA TYR A 75 -32.46 -5.85 -5.92
C TYR A 75 -32.51 -6.52 -7.29
N ASP A 76 -31.47 -6.36 -8.10
CA ASP A 76 -31.45 -6.78 -9.50
C ASP A 76 -30.01 -6.92 -10.00
N VAL A 77 -29.78 -7.80 -10.98
CA VAL A 77 -28.48 -8.00 -11.63
C VAL A 77 -28.76 -8.28 -13.11
N GLY A 78 -28.08 -7.60 -14.01
CA GLY A 78 -28.38 -7.70 -15.43
C GLY A 78 -27.29 -7.21 -16.38
N GLU A 79 -27.63 -7.28 -17.65
CA GLU A 79 -26.77 -7.01 -18.80
C GLU A 79 -27.64 -6.47 -19.94
N GLU A 80 -27.24 -5.35 -20.54
CA GLU A 80 -27.95 -4.69 -21.64
C GLU A 80 -26.94 -3.92 -22.51
N ASP A 81 -26.91 -4.13 -23.83
CA ASP A 81 -25.96 -3.47 -24.75
C ASP A 81 -24.48 -3.60 -24.29
N ASP A 82 -24.04 -4.79 -23.86
CA ASP A 82 -22.72 -5.07 -23.25
C ASP A 82 -22.42 -4.30 -21.94
N ILE A 83 -23.45 -3.67 -21.33
CA ILE A 83 -23.36 -2.98 -20.03
C ILE A 83 -23.80 -3.95 -18.93
N TYR A 84 -22.84 -4.46 -18.16
CA TYR A 84 -23.08 -5.23 -16.95
C TYR A 84 -23.42 -4.31 -15.77
N PHE A 85 -24.52 -4.59 -15.06
CA PHE A 85 -24.97 -3.78 -13.93
C PHE A 85 -25.55 -4.58 -12.75
N ILE A 86 -25.42 -4.00 -11.56
CA ILE A 86 -26.01 -4.47 -10.30
C ILE A 86 -26.84 -3.31 -9.73
N VAL A 87 -28.09 -3.57 -9.39
CA VAL A 87 -28.99 -2.59 -8.76
C VAL A 87 -29.12 -2.92 -7.28
N MET A 88 -28.86 -1.93 -6.44
CA MET A 88 -28.80 -2.07 -5.00
C MET A 88 -29.50 -0.91 -4.28
N GLU A 89 -29.75 -1.11 -2.98
CA GLU A 89 -30.31 -0.12 -2.07
C GLU A 89 -29.49 1.18 -2.11
N TYR A 90 -30.16 2.32 -2.37
CA TYR A 90 -29.53 3.62 -2.22
C TYR A 90 -29.58 4.04 -0.76
N VAL A 91 -28.42 4.22 -0.14
CA VAL A 91 -28.27 4.72 1.23
C VAL A 91 -27.98 6.21 1.16
N GLU A 92 -28.90 7.04 1.66
CA GLU A 92 -28.72 8.50 1.71
C GLU A 92 -27.80 8.86 2.89
N GLY A 93 -26.53 9.10 2.59
CA GLY A 93 -25.49 9.32 3.59
C GLY A 93 -24.10 9.52 2.97
N GLU A 94 -23.08 9.32 3.79
CA GLU A 94 -21.66 9.39 3.38
C GLU A 94 -20.92 8.10 3.72
N THR A 95 -19.70 7.93 3.24
CA THR A 95 -18.84 6.81 3.68
C THR A 95 -18.36 7.04 5.11
N LEU A 96 -18.15 5.97 5.87
CA LEU A 96 -17.55 6.05 7.20
C LEU A 96 -16.17 6.72 7.15
N LYS A 97 -15.43 6.61 6.03
CA LYS A 97 -14.17 7.34 5.83
C LYS A 97 -14.35 8.86 5.88
N GLN A 98 -15.32 9.38 5.15
CA GLN A 98 -15.67 10.82 5.15
C GLN A 98 -16.19 11.26 6.52
N PHE A 99 -17.00 10.41 7.16
CA PHE A 99 -17.51 10.65 8.50
C PHE A 99 -16.39 10.74 9.56
N ILE A 100 -15.43 9.82 9.54
CA ILE A 100 -14.23 9.88 10.40
C ILE A 100 -13.44 11.16 10.11
N GLN A 101 -13.16 11.46 8.85
CA GLN A 101 -12.39 12.67 8.47
C GLN A 101 -13.01 13.98 8.96
N ARG A 102 -14.35 14.07 9.06
CA ARG A 102 -15.04 15.27 9.56
C ARG A 102 -15.21 15.33 11.08
N ASN A 103 -15.42 14.19 11.74
CA ASN A 103 -15.88 14.14 13.14
C ASN A 103 -14.88 13.50 14.12
N SER A 104 -13.69 13.12 13.65
CA SER A 104 -12.67 12.44 14.46
C SER A 104 -12.00 13.35 15.52
N PRO A 105 -11.60 12.79 16.69
CA PRO A 105 -11.84 11.42 17.13
C PRO A 105 -13.31 11.22 17.54
N LEU A 106 -13.91 10.08 17.17
CA LEU A 106 -15.32 9.86 17.48
C LEU A 106 -15.53 9.64 18.99
N PRO A 107 -16.65 10.12 19.56
CA PRO A 107 -17.05 9.76 20.92
C PRO A 107 -17.08 8.24 21.09
N ILE A 108 -16.48 7.73 22.16
CA ILE A 108 -16.26 6.29 22.38
C ILE A 108 -17.56 5.49 22.28
N GLN A 109 -18.66 5.99 22.86
CA GLN A 109 -20.00 5.41 22.74
C GLN A 109 -20.46 5.28 21.27
N GLN A 110 -20.27 6.33 20.46
CA GLN A 110 -20.66 6.33 19.05
C GLN A 110 -19.81 5.37 18.22
N ALA A 111 -18.51 5.27 18.49
CA ALA A 111 -17.63 4.28 17.86
C ALA A 111 -18.07 2.84 18.19
N ILE A 112 -18.46 2.57 19.44
CA ILE A 112 -18.99 1.27 19.89
C ILE A 112 -20.34 0.96 19.22
N ASP A 113 -21.24 1.93 19.12
CA ASP A 113 -22.57 1.73 18.51
C ASP A 113 -22.50 1.54 16.98
N ILE A 114 -21.49 2.12 16.32
CA ILE A 114 -21.13 1.78 14.94
C ILE A 114 -20.57 0.35 14.87
N MET A 115 -19.59 0.01 15.73
CA MET A 115 -18.98 -1.33 15.73
C MET A 115 -19.98 -2.45 15.96
N LYS A 116 -20.95 -2.29 16.87
CA LYS A 116 -22.02 -3.26 17.11
C LYS A 116 -22.82 -3.56 15.84
N GLN A 117 -23.20 -2.53 15.08
CA GLN A 117 -23.92 -2.68 13.83
C GLN A 117 -23.08 -3.39 12.74
N LEU A 118 -21.78 -3.08 12.66
CA LEU A 118 -20.86 -3.72 11.71
C LEU A 118 -20.65 -5.21 12.05
N VAL A 119 -20.36 -5.50 13.32
CA VAL A 119 -20.15 -6.84 13.85
C VAL A 119 -21.41 -7.71 13.67
N SER A 120 -22.59 -7.15 13.92
CA SER A 120 -23.88 -7.82 13.66
C SER A 120 -24.05 -8.20 12.17
N ALA A 121 -23.75 -7.28 11.24
CA ALA A 121 -23.78 -7.56 9.80
C ALA A 121 -22.77 -8.65 9.37
N ILE A 122 -21.53 -8.56 9.83
CA ILE A 122 -20.48 -9.52 9.47
C ILE A 122 -20.76 -10.89 10.10
N SER A 123 -21.29 -10.97 11.32
CA SER A 123 -21.75 -12.23 11.93
C SER A 123 -22.84 -12.89 11.07
N HIS A 124 -23.83 -12.13 10.60
CA HIS A 124 -24.86 -12.65 9.69
C HIS A 124 -24.28 -13.17 8.36
N ALA A 125 -23.29 -12.48 7.77
CA ALA A 125 -22.60 -12.96 6.58
C ALA A 125 -21.80 -14.25 6.85
N HIS A 126 -21.08 -14.30 7.98
CA HIS A 126 -20.27 -15.45 8.40
C HIS A 126 -21.11 -16.70 8.69
N GLN A 127 -22.33 -16.53 9.20
CA GLN A 127 -23.30 -17.63 9.39
C GLN A 127 -23.74 -18.23 8.04
N ASN A 128 -23.84 -17.42 6.99
CA ASN A 128 -24.09 -17.85 5.61
C ASN A 128 -22.81 -18.27 4.87
N ASN A 129 -21.69 -18.43 5.57
CA ASN A 129 -20.36 -18.77 5.04
C ASN A 129 -19.79 -17.79 4.01
N ILE A 130 -20.25 -16.54 4.03
CA ILE A 130 -19.70 -15.44 3.24
C ILE A 130 -18.68 -14.68 4.12
N ILE A 131 -17.49 -14.44 3.57
CA ILE A 131 -16.40 -13.66 4.17
C ILE A 131 -16.26 -12.40 3.32
N HIS A 132 -16.15 -11.23 3.93
CA HIS A 132 -16.17 -9.95 3.22
C HIS A 132 -14.82 -9.61 2.56
N ARG A 133 -13.69 -9.90 3.23
CA ARG A 133 -12.31 -9.78 2.74
C ARG A 133 -11.78 -8.35 2.46
N ASP A 134 -12.65 -7.35 2.42
CA ASP A 134 -12.31 -5.95 2.12
C ASP A 134 -13.09 -4.99 3.03
N ILE A 135 -13.05 -5.24 4.34
CA ILE A 135 -13.69 -4.37 5.34
C ILE A 135 -12.82 -3.12 5.52
N LYS A 136 -13.37 -1.97 5.11
CA LYS A 136 -12.72 -0.65 5.25
C LYS A 136 -13.77 0.46 5.32
N PRO A 137 -13.47 1.65 5.86
CA PRO A 137 -14.45 2.73 6.04
C PRO A 137 -15.02 3.30 4.74
N GLN A 138 -14.42 3.02 3.58
CA GLN A 138 -14.96 3.36 2.27
C GLN A 138 -16.10 2.43 1.83
N ASN A 139 -16.09 1.17 2.27
CA ASN A 139 -17.12 0.16 1.97
C ASN A 139 -18.24 0.14 3.03
N ILE A 140 -18.25 1.11 3.93
CA ILE A 140 -19.24 1.29 4.99
C ILE A 140 -19.91 2.65 4.76
N LEU A 141 -21.23 2.65 4.63
CA LEU A 141 -22.05 3.86 4.50
C LEU A 141 -22.70 4.18 5.85
N ILE A 142 -22.83 5.45 6.19
CA ILE A 142 -23.51 5.94 7.39
C ILE A 142 -24.56 6.98 7.02
N ASP A 143 -25.80 6.77 7.48
CA ASP A 143 -26.89 7.72 7.26
C ASP A 143 -26.89 8.86 8.31
N GLN A 144 -27.72 9.89 8.08
CA GLN A 144 -27.84 11.04 9.00
C GLN A 144 -28.38 10.69 10.40
N ARG A 145 -28.83 9.44 10.62
CA ARG A 145 -29.35 8.93 11.90
C ARG A 145 -28.35 8.04 12.63
N GLY A 146 -27.17 7.78 12.04
CA GLY A 146 -26.14 6.90 12.60
C GLY A 146 -26.35 5.41 12.32
N ASN A 147 -27.27 5.05 11.41
CA ASN A 147 -27.37 3.67 10.92
C ASN A 147 -26.23 3.42 9.93
N VAL A 148 -25.49 2.32 10.10
CA VAL A 148 -24.45 1.93 9.13
C VAL A 148 -24.89 0.77 8.25
N LYS A 149 -24.45 0.78 6.99
CA LYS A 149 -24.69 -0.29 6.02
C LYS A 149 -23.39 -0.65 5.30
N ILE A 150 -23.09 -1.95 5.26
CA ILE A 150 -21.92 -2.48 4.58
C ILE A 150 -22.28 -2.76 3.11
N THR A 151 -21.44 -2.28 2.19
CA THR A 151 -21.52 -2.54 0.73
C THR A 151 -20.34 -3.40 0.27
N ASP A 152 -20.38 -3.87 -0.97
CA ASP A 152 -19.24 -4.49 -1.65
C ASP A 152 -18.67 -5.73 -0.93
N PHE A 153 -19.57 -6.69 -0.60
CA PHE A 153 -19.21 -8.02 -0.09
C PHE A 153 -18.37 -8.80 -1.11
N GLY A 154 -17.06 -8.57 -1.06
CA GLY A 154 -16.15 -8.89 -2.15
C GLY A 154 -15.74 -10.36 -2.26
N ILE A 155 -16.08 -11.00 -3.37
CA ILE A 155 -15.30 -12.13 -3.90
C ILE A 155 -14.27 -11.60 -4.91
N ALA A 156 -13.28 -10.89 -4.40
CA ALA A 156 -12.17 -10.37 -5.21
C ALA A 156 -10.85 -10.32 -4.43
N GLN A 157 -10.30 -11.50 -4.10
CA GLN A 157 -8.86 -11.75 -4.08
C GLN A 157 -8.58 -13.24 -3.90
N ALA A 158 -8.14 -13.88 -4.99
CA ALA A 158 -7.05 -14.84 -4.87
C ALA A 158 -5.79 -13.98 -4.95
N LEU A 159 -5.11 -13.78 -3.82
CA LEU A 159 -3.84 -13.06 -3.76
C LEU A 159 -2.76 -13.97 -4.32
N THR A 160 -2.64 -14.01 -5.66
CA THR A 160 -1.34 -14.32 -6.26
C THR A 160 -0.35 -13.26 -5.77
N SER A 161 0.81 -13.69 -5.30
CA SER A 161 1.85 -12.85 -4.68
C SER A 161 2.28 -11.66 -5.54
N THR A 162 2.13 -11.77 -6.86
CA THR A 162 2.37 -10.72 -7.87
C THR A 162 1.40 -9.52 -7.81
N THR A 163 0.26 -9.61 -7.11
CA THR A 163 -0.72 -8.50 -7.07
C THR A 163 -0.35 -7.40 -6.07
N ILE A 164 0.61 -7.64 -5.16
CA ILE A 164 1.05 -6.66 -4.17
C ILE A 164 2.04 -5.64 -4.76
N THR A 165 2.72 -5.98 -5.86
CA THR A 165 3.77 -5.16 -6.49
C THR A 165 3.26 -4.16 -7.54
N ASN A 166 2.06 -4.37 -8.11
CA ASN A 166 1.59 -3.57 -9.24
C ASN A 166 0.65 -2.43 -8.81
N THR A 167 1.13 -1.21 -9.07
CA THR A 167 0.42 0.07 -9.34
C THR A 167 -0.63 0.61 -8.35
N SER A 168 -0.26 1.77 -7.76
CA SER A 168 -0.99 3.04 -7.50
C SER A 168 -2.51 3.09 -7.21
N SER A 169 -3.35 2.22 -7.77
CA SER A 169 -4.80 2.17 -7.49
C SER A 169 -5.15 1.52 -6.14
N LEU A 170 -4.21 0.74 -5.56
CA LEU A 170 -4.40 0.00 -4.30
C LEU A 170 -4.05 0.78 -3.03
N LEU A 171 -3.56 2.03 -3.16
CA LEU A 171 -2.98 2.81 -2.06
C LEU A 171 -3.93 2.99 -0.85
N GLY A 172 -5.26 3.02 -1.08
CA GLY A 172 -6.26 3.15 -0.02
C GLY A 172 -6.69 1.85 0.68
N THR A 173 -6.41 0.67 0.10
CA THR A 173 -6.91 -0.63 0.61
C THR A 173 -5.93 -1.29 1.58
N VAL A 174 -4.63 -1.10 1.40
CA VAL A 174 -3.58 -1.79 2.17
C VAL A 174 -3.54 -1.44 3.66
N HIS A 175 -4.17 -0.34 4.10
CA HIS A 175 -4.20 0.06 5.51
C HIS A 175 -5.12 -0.80 6.40
N TYR A 176 -5.96 -1.67 5.82
CA TYR A 176 -6.90 -2.52 6.57
C TYR A 176 -6.67 -4.02 6.29
N ILE A 177 -5.59 -4.36 5.60
CA ILE A 177 -5.27 -5.73 5.19
C ILE A 177 -4.91 -6.59 6.42
N SER A 178 -5.43 -7.82 6.47
CA SER A 178 -5.02 -8.76 7.53
C SER A 178 -3.62 -9.32 7.28
N PRO A 179 -2.87 -9.74 8.32
CA PRO A 179 -1.55 -10.35 8.18
C PRO A 179 -1.55 -11.54 7.21
N GLU A 180 -2.55 -12.40 7.27
CA GLU A 180 -2.69 -13.55 6.37
C GLU A 180 -2.89 -13.13 4.90
N GLN A 181 -3.66 -12.07 4.62
CA GLN A 181 -3.77 -11.50 3.28
C GLN A 181 -2.44 -10.87 2.82
N ALA A 182 -1.72 -10.18 3.71
CA ALA A 182 -0.41 -9.62 3.39
C ALA A 182 0.66 -10.69 3.07
N ARG A 183 0.48 -11.95 3.51
CA ARG A 183 1.30 -13.11 3.09
C ARG A 183 0.83 -13.78 1.79
N GLY A 184 -0.29 -13.35 1.20
CA GLY A 184 -0.97 -14.07 0.11
C GLY A 184 -1.69 -15.36 0.56
N GLY A 185 -1.93 -15.52 1.86
CA GLY A 185 -2.67 -16.66 2.41
C GLY A 185 -4.18 -16.57 2.18
N MET A 186 -4.89 -17.68 2.41
CA MET A 186 -6.35 -17.71 2.30
C MET A 186 -7.01 -16.84 3.37
N THR A 187 -7.87 -15.92 2.94
CA THR A 187 -8.66 -15.06 3.83
C THR A 187 -9.73 -15.88 4.57
N THR A 188 -9.86 -15.68 5.87
CA THR A 188 -10.77 -16.43 6.76
C THR A 188 -11.75 -15.49 7.48
N LYS A 189 -12.68 -16.05 8.24
CA LYS A 189 -13.55 -15.28 9.16
C LYS A 189 -12.74 -14.41 10.14
N LYS A 190 -11.57 -14.89 10.60
CA LYS A 190 -10.67 -14.13 11.48
C LYS A 190 -9.93 -12.98 10.78
N SER A 191 -9.90 -12.95 9.45
CA SER A 191 -9.36 -11.83 8.67
C SER A 191 -10.29 -10.61 8.72
N ASP A 192 -11.60 -10.83 8.57
CA ASP A 192 -12.61 -9.78 8.73
C ASP A 192 -12.58 -9.17 10.14
N ILE A 193 -12.38 -10.00 11.18
CA ILE A 193 -12.20 -9.56 12.58
C ILE A 193 -11.00 -8.62 12.72
N TYR A 194 -9.88 -8.93 12.05
CA TYR A 194 -8.70 -8.07 12.07
C TYR A 194 -8.99 -6.70 11.44
N SER A 195 -9.58 -6.68 10.24
CA SER A 195 -9.93 -5.44 9.55
C SER A 195 -10.95 -4.60 10.33
N LEU A 196 -11.93 -5.23 10.98
CA LEU A 196 -12.84 -4.58 11.95
C LEU A 196 -12.08 -3.93 13.12
N GLY A 197 -11.05 -4.59 13.66
CA GLY A 197 -10.18 -4.03 14.69
C GLY A 197 -9.42 -2.78 14.22
N ILE A 198 -8.94 -2.76 12.97
CA ILE A 198 -8.29 -1.58 12.37
C ILE A 198 -9.29 -0.44 12.15
N VAL A 199 -10.50 -0.73 11.66
CA VAL A 199 -11.58 0.26 11.54
C VAL A 199 -11.95 0.85 12.90
N PHE A 200 -12.00 0.03 13.95
CA PHE A 200 -12.27 0.51 15.31
C PHE A 200 -11.15 1.41 15.86
N PHE A 201 -9.89 1.01 15.66
CA PHE A 201 -8.72 1.84 15.97
C PHE A 201 -8.82 3.22 15.30
N GLU A 202 -9.17 3.26 14.00
CA GLU A 202 -9.27 4.52 13.27
C GLU A 202 -10.43 5.40 13.76
N MET A 203 -11.59 4.83 14.08
CA MET A 203 -12.71 5.59 14.66
C MET A 203 -12.36 6.24 16.00
N LEU A 204 -11.58 5.55 16.85
CA LEU A 204 -11.20 6.01 18.18
C LEU A 204 -10.05 7.04 18.20
N THR A 205 -9.18 7.02 17.19
CA THR A 205 -7.94 7.82 17.14
C THR A 205 -7.85 8.81 15.99
N GLY A 206 -8.69 8.66 14.96
CA GLY A 206 -8.61 9.43 13.71
C GLY A 206 -7.53 9.00 12.73
N ARG A 207 -6.79 7.93 13.05
CA ARG A 207 -5.58 7.54 12.34
C ARG A 207 -5.57 6.02 12.15
N VAL A 208 -4.97 5.56 11.06
CA VAL A 208 -4.66 4.13 10.89
C VAL A 208 -3.41 3.77 11.73
N PRO A 209 -3.33 2.55 12.30
CA PRO A 209 -2.23 2.17 13.18
C PRO A 209 -0.88 2.04 12.45
N PHE A 210 -0.92 1.77 11.14
CA PHE A 210 0.27 1.62 10.30
C PHE A 210 0.23 2.56 9.10
N GLN A 211 1.26 3.41 9.01
CA GLN A 211 1.53 4.32 7.90
C GLN A 211 2.92 3.99 7.31
N GLY A 212 3.13 4.31 6.04
CA GLY A 212 4.41 4.08 5.36
C GLY A 212 4.40 4.64 3.94
N GLU A 213 5.59 4.83 3.37
CA GLU A 213 5.80 5.48 2.07
C GLU A 213 5.35 4.61 0.89
N SER A 214 5.32 3.27 1.08
CA SER A 214 4.87 2.32 0.06
C SER A 214 3.82 1.34 0.59
N ALA A 215 2.98 0.85 -0.31
CA ALA A 215 1.99 -0.19 -0.02
C ALA A 215 2.61 -1.45 0.62
N VAL A 216 3.79 -1.85 0.14
CA VAL A 216 4.59 -2.96 0.68
C VAL A 216 5.05 -2.67 2.11
N SER A 217 5.49 -1.43 2.41
CA SER A 217 5.90 -1.05 3.77
C SER A 217 4.74 -1.10 4.78
N ILE A 218 3.53 -0.76 4.35
CA ILE A 218 2.32 -0.84 5.17
C ILE A 218 1.94 -2.32 5.41
N ALA A 219 1.94 -3.14 4.36
CA ALA A 219 1.70 -4.59 4.48
C ALA A 219 2.72 -5.28 5.41
N LEU A 220 4.01 -4.92 5.32
CA LEU A 220 5.05 -5.42 6.24
C LEU A 220 4.79 -5.00 7.69
N LYS A 221 4.31 -3.78 7.95
CA LYS A 221 3.90 -3.36 9.30
C LYS A 221 2.70 -4.14 9.82
N HIS A 222 1.70 -4.43 8.98
CA HIS A 222 0.62 -5.35 9.35
C HIS A 222 1.14 -6.74 9.73
N LEU A 223 2.18 -7.25 9.04
CA LEU A 223 2.81 -8.55 9.30
C LEU A 223 3.70 -8.61 10.56
N GLN A 224 4.46 -7.55 10.85
CA GLN A 224 5.61 -7.60 11.77
C GLN A 224 5.56 -6.60 12.93
N SER A 225 4.88 -5.47 12.78
CA SER A 225 4.86 -4.41 13.80
C SER A 225 3.63 -4.54 14.67
N GLU A 226 3.79 -4.68 15.99
CA GLU A 226 2.66 -4.75 16.91
C GLU A 226 1.73 -3.52 16.79
N THR A 227 0.43 -3.75 16.98
CA THR A 227 -0.55 -2.65 16.92
C THR A 227 -0.31 -1.70 18.09
N PRO A 228 -0.10 -0.39 17.84
CA PRO A 228 0.12 0.56 18.91
C PRO A 228 -1.13 0.71 19.78
N SER A 229 -0.93 1.12 21.02
CA SER A 229 -2.03 1.41 21.97
C SER A 229 -2.85 2.63 21.49
N PRO A 230 -4.17 2.51 21.28
CA PRO A 230 -5.04 3.67 20.98
C PRO A 230 -4.93 4.79 22.02
N LYS A 231 -4.64 4.45 23.27
CA LYS A 231 -4.50 5.38 24.40
C LYS A 231 -3.28 6.31 24.27
N GLN A 232 -2.34 6.02 23.36
CA GLN A 232 -1.26 6.94 22.99
C GLN A 232 -1.78 8.25 22.37
N TRP A 233 -2.93 8.21 21.68
CA TRP A 233 -3.55 9.38 21.05
C TRP A 233 -4.80 9.87 21.79
N ASN A 234 -5.53 8.97 22.44
CA ASN A 234 -6.75 9.31 23.16
C ASN A 234 -6.77 8.60 24.54
N PRO A 235 -6.21 9.25 25.59
CA PRO A 235 -6.10 8.66 26.93
C PRO A 235 -7.44 8.34 27.61
N ASP A 236 -8.55 8.93 27.15
CA ASP A 236 -9.89 8.72 27.70
C ASP A 236 -10.49 7.35 27.32
N ILE A 237 -9.85 6.58 26.43
CA ILE A 237 -10.28 5.24 26.02
C ILE A 237 -10.15 4.25 27.22
N PRO A 238 -11.26 3.61 27.67
CA PRO A 238 -11.22 2.58 28.70
C PRO A 238 -10.33 1.39 28.31
N GLN A 239 -9.77 0.72 29.31
CA GLN A 239 -8.83 -0.40 29.06
C GLN A 239 -9.52 -1.57 28.34
N SER A 240 -10.79 -1.83 28.65
CA SER A 240 -11.64 -2.79 27.95
C SER A 240 -11.82 -2.47 26.46
N VAL A 241 -11.95 -1.21 26.08
CA VAL A 241 -12.12 -0.78 24.68
C VAL A 241 -10.80 -0.93 23.91
N GLU A 242 -9.67 -0.58 24.54
CA GLU A 242 -8.34 -0.86 23.99
C GLU A 242 -8.09 -2.36 23.80
N ASN A 243 -8.45 -3.18 24.80
CA ASN A 243 -8.28 -4.63 24.76
C ASN A 243 -9.02 -5.26 23.57
N ILE A 244 -10.21 -4.77 23.21
CA ILE A 244 -10.95 -5.22 22.01
C ILE A 244 -10.15 -4.95 20.73
N VAL A 245 -9.57 -3.74 20.61
CA VAL A 245 -8.76 -3.36 19.44
C VAL A 245 -7.49 -4.22 19.36
N LEU A 246 -6.78 -4.41 20.47
CA LEU A 246 -5.54 -5.20 20.50
C LEU A 246 -5.79 -6.69 20.26
N LYS A 247 -6.83 -7.27 20.85
CA LYS A 247 -7.23 -8.68 20.62
C LYS A 247 -7.70 -8.90 19.18
N ALA A 248 -8.51 -8.01 18.61
CA ALA A 248 -8.94 -8.10 17.21
C ALA A 248 -7.75 -8.00 16.23
N THR A 249 -6.77 -7.13 16.53
CA THR A 249 -5.61 -6.87 15.67
C THR A 249 -4.36 -7.71 16.00
N ALA A 250 -4.50 -8.76 16.82
CA ALA A 250 -3.42 -9.71 17.10
C ALA A 250 -2.88 -10.35 15.81
N LYS A 251 -1.56 -10.53 15.70
CA LYS A 251 -0.92 -10.96 14.45
C LYS A 251 -1.27 -12.39 14.06
N ASP A 252 -1.17 -13.31 15.00
CA ASP A 252 -1.65 -14.67 14.83
C ASP A 252 -3.19 -14.71 14.95
N PRO A 253 -3.93 -15.25 13.95
CA PRO A 253 -5.36 -15.48 14.06
C PRO A 253 -5.78 -16.31 15.28
N PHE A 254 -4.90 -17.15 15.84
CA PHE A 254 -5.20 -17.93 17.04
C PHE A 254 -5.49 -17.07 18.27
N TYR A 255 -4.82 -15.91 18.41
CA TYR A 255 -5.02 -15.00 19.54
C TYR A 255 -6.14 -13.97 19.33
N ARG A 256 -6.76 -13.93 18.14
CA ARG A 256 -7.97 -13.14 17.86
C ARG A 256 -9.21 -13.89 18.34
N TYR A 257 -10.32 -13.17 18.48
CA TYR A 257 -11.66 -13.74 18.68
C TYR A 257 -11.92 -14.95 17.76
N ASP A 258 -12.59 -15.98 18.28
CA ASP A 258 -12.89 -17.19 17.52
C ASP A 258 -13.97 -16.96 16.47
N ASP A 259 -14.97 -16.14 16.82
CA ASP A 259 -15.97 -15.64 15.89
C ASP A 259 -16.38 -14.19 16.21
N VAL A 260 -17.12 -13.60 15.27
CA VAL A 260 -17.52 -12.19 15.32
C VAL A 260 -18.54 -11.92 16.44
N SER A 261 -19.32 -12.91 16.86
CA SER A 261 -20.28 -12.80 17.97
C SER A 261 -19.58 -12.72 19.34
N GLU A 262 -18.39 -13.34 19.49
CA GLU A 262 -17.55 -13.15 20.68
C GLU A 262 -17.12 -11.67 20.82
N MET A 263 -16.75 -11.03 19.70
CA MET A 263 -16.44 -9.59 19.65
C MET A 263 -17.69 -8.72 19.90
N GLU A 264 -18.88 -9.16 19.49
CA GLU A 264 -20.16 -8.47 19.75
C GLU A 264 -20.49 -8.41 21.25
N GLU A 265 -20.30 -9.52 21.95
CA GLU A 265 -20.51 -9.61 23.40
C GLU A 265 -19.50 -8.75 24.17
N ASP A 266 -18.26 -8.72 23.70
CA ASP A 266 -17.21 -7.87 24.29
C ASP A 266 -17.55 -6.37 24.12
N LEU A 267 -17.95 -5.95 22.91
CA LEU A 267 -18.46 -4.60 22.63
C LEU A 267 -19.75 -4.25 23.39
N ARG A 268 -20.54 -5.25 23.79
CA ARG A 268 -21.76 -5.05 24.59
C ARG A 268 -21.42 -4.69 26.04
N THR A 269 -20.40 -5.33 26.62
CA THR A 269 -20.07 -5.26 28.05
C THR A 269 -18.86 -4.39 28.37
N CYS A 270 -18.10 -3.91 27.38
CA CYS A 270 -16.86 -3.15 27.61
C CYS A 270 -17.02 -1.84 28.40
N LEU A 271 -18.21 -1.23 28.43
CA LEU A 271 -18.50 -0.03 29.23
C LEU A 271 -19.07 -0.33 30.62
N GLU A 272 -19.17 -1.59 31.03
CA GLU A 272 -19.58 -1.95 32.38
C GLU A 272 -18.55 -1.46 33.42
N PRO A 273 -18.97 -0.90 34.58
CA PRO A 273 -18.05 -0.28 35.54
C PRO A 273 -16.89 -1.18 36.00
N ASP A 274 -17.16 -2.48 36.14
CA ASP A 274 -16.18 -3.48 36.58
C ASP A 274 -15.14 -3.82 35.49
N ARG A 275 -15.41 -3.51 34.22
CA ARG A 275 -14.55 -3.79 33.06
C ARG A 275 -13.70 -2.61 32.59
N LEU A 276 -14.11 -1.36 32.88
CA LEU A 276 -13.41 -0.15 32.39
C LEU A 276 -11.89 -0.12 32.65
N ASN A 277 -11.45 -0.77 33.74
CA ASN A 277 -10.05 -0.86 34.18
C ASN A 277 -9.57 -2.32 34.31
N GLU A 278 -10.10 -3.23 33.49
CA GLU A 278 -9.57 -4.60 33.37
C GLU A 278 -8.06 -4.58 32.98
N PRO A 279 -7.26 -5.62 33.29
CA PRO A 279 -5.84 -5.59 32.96
C PRO A 279 -5.60 -5.46 31.43
N PRO A 280 -4.52 -4.79 30.99
CA PRO A 280 -4.18 -4.71 29.58
C PRO A 280 -4.03 -6.09 28.94
N PHE A 281 -4.55 -6.26 27.72
CA PHE A 281 -4.40 -7.47 26.95
C PHE A 281 -2.91 -7.75 26.69
N GLN A 282 -2.46 -8.94 27.10
CA GLN A 282 -1.10 -9.43 26.87
C GLN A 282 -1.19 -10.75 26.12
N LEU A 283 -0.40 -10.87 25.04
CA LEU A 283 -0.19 -12.16 24.39
C LEU A 283 0.59 -13.07 25.36
N PRO A 284 0.29 -14.37 25.42
CA PRO A 284 1.09 -15.32 26.21
C PRO A 284 2.55 -15.30 25.74
N GLU A 285 3.50 -15.17 26.68
CA GLU A 285 4.91 -15.36 26.35
C GLU A 285 5.18 -16.84 26.03
N ASP A 286 5.54 -17.12 24.77
CA ASP A 286 6.00 -18.43 24.32
C ASP A 286 7.34 -18.79 24.99
N THR A 287 7.24 -19.35 26.20
CA THR A 287 8.36 -19.85 27.00
C THR A 287 8.69 -21.33 26.71
N GLU A 288 7.99 -21.97 25.76
CA GLU A 288 8.36 -23.29 25.22
C GLU A 288 9.00 -23.18 23.83
N PRO A 289 10.19 -23.78 23.59
CA PRO A 289 10.76 -23.88 22.26
C PRO A 289 9.90 -24.77 21.35
N THR A 290 9.67 -24.27 20.13
CA THR A 290 8.77 -24.82 19.10
C THR A 290 8.85 -26.34 18.93
N LYS A 291 7.86 -27.07 19.44
CA LYS A 291 7.59 -28.45 19.00
C LYS A 291 6.90 -28.38 17.64
N ALA A 292 7.52 -28.98 16.62
CA ALA A 292 6.96 -29.01 15.27
C ALA A 292 5.57 -29.67 15.27
N ILE A 293 4.59 -28.98 14.67
CA ILE A 293 3.24 -29.49 14.44
C ILE A 293 3.32 -30.60 13.38
N PRO A 294 2.78 -31.81 13.62
CA PRO A 294 2.73 -32.84 12.59
C PRO A 294 1.71 -32.45 11.51
N VAL A 295 2.08 -32.61 10.25
CA VAL A 295 1.19 -32.34 9.11
C VAL A 295 -0.07 -33.20 9.21
N ILE A 296 -1.22 -32.54 9.32
CA ILE A 296 -2.53 -33.20 9.20
C ILE A 296 -2.70 -33.58 7.73
N ARG A 297 -2.59 -34.88 7.43
CA ARG A 297 -3.13 -35.45 6.20
C ARG A 297 -4.62 -35.69 6.42
N ASP A 298 -5.46 -35.12 5.55
CA ASP A 298 -6.89 -35.38 5.58
C ASP A 298 -7.18 -36.88 5.43
N LYS A 299 -8.04 -37.38 6.31
CA LYS A 299 -8.70 -38.67 6.16
C LYS A 299 -10.06 -38.45 5.51
N GLN A 300 -10.32 -39.12 4.40
CA GLN A 300 -11.69 -39.44 4.00
C GLN A 300 -11.92 -40.96 4.05
N THR A 301 -12.89 -41.33 4.90
CA THR A 301 -13.81 -42.46 4.75
C THR A 301 -13.24 -43.86 4.47
N GLU A 302 -13.07 -44.64 5.54
CA GLU A 302 -13.34 -46.09 5.53
C GLU A 302 -14.61 -46.34 6.36
N ASP A 303 -15.65 -46.90 5.74
CA ASP A 303 -16.82 -47.42 6.45
C ASP A 303 -16.70 -48.94 6.66
N VAL A 304 -16.50 -49.30 7.92
CA VAL A 304 -17.12 -50.44 8.64
C VAL A 304 -17.41 -51.74 7.86
N GLU A 305 -16.70 -52.83 8.19
CA GLU A 305 -17.28 -53.94 8.98
C GLU A 305 -16.21 -54.84 9.64
N LYS A 306 -16.61 -55.59 10.67
CA LYS A 306 -15.71 -56.32 11.59
C LYS A 306 -15.69 -57.82 11.31
N GLU A 307 -14.50 -58.42 11.24
CA GLU A 307 -14.34 -59.88 11.38
C GLU A 307 -14.11 -60.30 12.84
N SER A 308 -14.79 -61.37 13.28
CA SER A 308 -14.21 -62.33 14.23
C SER A 308 -14.87 -63.71 14.18
N ASN A 309 -14.08 -64.73 13.84
CA ASN A 309 -14.16 -66.15 14.24
C ASN A 309 -15.43 -67.00 13.94
N GLY A 310 -15.22 -68.10 13.21
CA GLY A 310 -16.17 -69.23 13.08
C GLY A 310 -15.55 -70.45 12.39
N SER A 311 -15.09 -71.42 13.17
CA SER A 311 -14.26 -72.58 12.78
C SER A 311 -14.87 -73.67 11.86
N GLU A 312 -13.96 -74.54 11.37
CA GLU A 312 -14.10 -76.00 11.09
C GLU A 312 -14.52 -76.57 9.70
N ASN A 313 -13.50 -77.00 8.93
CA ASN A 313 -13.04 -78.40 8.72
C ASN A 313 -13.81 -79.43 7.81
N ILE A 314 -13.00 -80.25 7.08
CA ILE A 314 -13.18 -81.67 6.64
C ILE A 314 -13.46 -82.03 5.14
N GLN A 315 -12.58 -82.94 4.65
CA GLN A 315 -12.65 -83.94 3.56
C GLN A 315 -12.45 -83.55 2.06
N ASN A 316 -11.84 -84.38 1.18
CA ASN A 316 -10.64 -85.27 1.14
C ASN A 316 -10.78 -86.27 -0.05
N ASP A 317 -9.67 -86.90 -0.45
CA ASP A 317 -9.52 -88.17 -1.18
C ASP A 317 -9.44 -88.26 -2.72
N GLN A 318 -8.85 -89.39 -3.16
CA GLN A 318 -7.95 -89.55 -4.32
C GLN A 318 -8.43 -90.58 -5.39
N GLU A 319 -7.76 -90.53 -6.57
CA GLU A 319 -7.37 -91.60 -7.53
C GLU A 319 -8.02 -93.02 -7.50
N PRO A 320 -8.17 -93.73 -8.66
CA PRO A 320 -6.99 -94.37 -9.28
C PRO A 320 -7.00 -94.73 -10.80
N LYS A 321 -5.84 -95.23 -11.25
CA LYS A 321 -5.42 -95.63 -12.63
C LYS A 321 -5.84 -97.05 -13.08
N LYS A 322 -5.91 -97.33 -14.42
CA LYS A 322 -5.35 -98.50 -15.22
C LYS A 322 -6.10 -98.77 -16.56
N VAL A 323 -5.65 -99.61 -17.54
CA VAL A 323 -4.40 -99.62 -18.37
C VAL A 323 -4.38 -100.72 -19.50
N LYS A 324 -3.88 -100.42 -20.74
CA LYS A 324 -3.48 -101.34 -21.88
C LYS A 324 -4.62 -102.05 -22.69
N LYS A 325 -4.50 -102.56 -23.96
CA LYS A 325 -3.35 -102.96 -24.83
C LYS A 325 -3.66 -103.21 -26.37
N LYS A 326 -2.76 -102.75 -27.28
CA LYS A 326 -2.14 -103.38 -28.51
C LYS A 326 -2.85 -103.72 -29.88
N ARG A 327 -2.24 -103.14 -30.96
CA ARG A 327 -1.78 -103.67 -32.32
C ARG A 327 -2.82 -104.23 -33.34
N LYS A 328 -2.67 -104.10 -34.68
CA LYS A 328 -1.53 -104.26 -35.64
C LYS A 328 -1.71 -103.34 -36.90
N TRP A 329 -0.69 -102.60 -37.41
CA TRP A 329 0.19 -102.83 -38.61
C TRP A 329 -0.44 -102.60 -40.02
N PRO A 330 0.35 -102.22 -41.07
CA PRO A 330 0.10 -100.93 -41.76
C PRO A 330 -0.14 -100.98 -43.29
N ILE A 331 -0.54 -99.83 -43.86
CA ILE A 331 -0.33 -99.47 -45.29
C ILE A 331 0.28 -98.06 -45.32
N VAL A 332 1.60 -97.97 -45.49
CA VAL A 332 2.37 -96.72 -45.64
C VAL A 332 3.24 -96.87 -46.88
N LEU A 333 3.11 -95.95 -47.83
CA LEU A 333 4.17 -95.50 -48.78
C LEU A 333 3.64 -94.53 -49.86
N LEU A 334 2.34 -94.55 -50.18
CA LEU A 334 1.73 -93.64 -51.16
C LEU A 334 1.19 -92.33 -50.55
N SER A 335 0.81 -92.35 -49.26
CA SER A 335 0.43 -91.13 -48.52
C SER A 335 1.63 -90.25 -48.16
N LEU A 336 2.85 -90.81 -48.11
CA LEU A 336 4.03 -90.10 -47.61
C LEU A 336 4.58 -89.08 -48.62
N SER A 337 4.57 -89.38 -49.93
CA SER A 337 4.99 -88.40 -50.95
C SER A 337 3.98 -87.26 -51.08
N MET A 338 2.67 -87.56 -50.99
CA MET A 338 1.62 -86.55 -51.00
C MET A 338 1.68 -85.66 -49.75
N LEU A 339 1.96 -86.24 -48.57
CA LEU A 339 2.19 -85.50 -47.34
C LEU A 339 3.44 -84.61 -47.42
N ILE A 340 4.55 -85.07 -48.01
CA ILE A 340 5.77 -84.27 -48.20
C ILE A 340 5.55 -83.13 -49.19
N ILE A 341 4.80 -83.35 -50.28
CA ILE A 341 4.45 -82.29 -51.24
C ILE A 341 3.51 -81.27 -50.59
N ILE A 342 2.52 -81.71 -49.81
CA ILE A 342 1.65 -80.83 -49.03
C ILE A 342 2.46 -80.06 -47.98
N LEU A 343 3.39 -80.71 -47.26
CA LEU A 343 4.29 -80.04 -46.31
C LEU A 343 5.25 -79.07 -46.99
N ALA A 344 5.73 -79.34 -48.20
CA ALA A 344 6.59 -78.43 -48.95
C ALA A 344 5.80 -77.21 -49.48
N ILE A 345 4.58 -77.41 -49.97
CA ILE A 345 3.68 -76.32 -50.39
C ILE A 345 3.25 -75.50 -49.17
N LEU A 346 2.88 -76.15 -48.05
CA LEU A 346 2.57 -75.50 -46.79
C LEU A 346 3.79 -74.76 -46.23
N ALA A 347 5.00 -75.32 -46.37
CA ALA A 347 6.22 -74.63 -45.98
C ALA A 347 6.45 -73.37 -46.81
N ILE A 348 6.36 -73.46 -48.14
CA ILE A 348 6.55 -72.33 -49.05
C ILE A 348 5.44 -71.27 -48.90
N THR A 349 4.22 -71.64 -48.48
CA THR A 349 3.09 -70.71 -48.33
C THR A 349 2.88 -70.18 -46.91
N VAL A 350 3.41 -70.85 -45.88
CA VAL A 350 3.21 -70.49 -44.46
C VAL A 350 4.49 -70.02 -43.77
N LEU A 351 5.69 -70.58 -44.06
CA LEU A 351 6.92 -70.06 -43.43
C LEU A 351 7.21 -68.57 -43.75
N PRO A 352 6.93 -68.03 -44.96
CA PRO A 352 7.11 -66.59 -45.18
C PRO A 352 6.25 -65.70 -44.28
N LYS A 353 5.13 -66.22 -43.76
CA LYS A 353 4.24 -65.55 -42.79
C LYS A 353 4.64 -65.76 -41.33
N TRP A 354 5.75 -66.45 -41.07
CA TRP A 354 6.23 -66.81 -39.71
C TRP A 354 7.71 -66.43 -39.49
N ILE A 355 8.33 -65.70 -40.42
CA ILE A 355 9.74 -65.29 -40.40
C ILE A 355 9.88 -63.77 -40.77
N GLY A 356 8.76 -63.05 -40.92
CA GLY A 356 8.78 -61.58 -40.93
C GLY A 356 8.82 -61.06 -39.48
N PRO A 357 9.52 -59.94 -39.19
CA PRO A 357 9.30 -59.22 -37.93
C PRO A 357 7.85 -58.75 -37.88
N ASP A 358 7.26 -58.70 -36.69
CA ASP A 358 5.87 -58.27 -36.54
C ASP A 358 5.73 -56.78 -36.92
N GLU A 359 4.58 -56.42 -37.50
CA GLU A 359 4.26 -55.04 -37.85
C GLU A 359 3.60 -54.34 -36.66
N VAL A 360 4.21 -53.23 -36.24
CA VAL A 360 3.81 -52.40 -35.11
C VAL A 360 3.19 -51.11 -35.67
N VAL A 361 2.05 -50.70 -35.11
CA VAL A 361 1.44 -49.40 -35.42
C VAL A 361 2.09 -48.36 -34.52
N ILE A 362 2.59 -47.27 -35.09
CA ILE A 362 3.15 -46.16 -34.30
C ILE A 362 1.99 -45.46 -33.56
N PRO A 363 2.01 -45.37 -32.22
CA PRO A 363 1.02 -44.64 -31.43
C PRO A 363 1.09 -43.14 -31.70
N ASP A 364 0.04 -42.41 -31.35
CA ASP A 364 0.02 -40.95 -31.42
C ASP A 364 0.46 -40.38 -30.07
N VAL A 365 1.76 -40.08 -29.96
CA VAL A 365 2.40 -39.50 -28.76
C VAL A 365 2.48 -37.97 -28.81
N THR A 366 1.60 -37.33 -29.59
CA THR A 366 1.61 -35.88 -29.80
C THR A 366 1.10 -35.16 -28.56
N GLY A 367 1.95 -34.33 -27.95
CA GLY A 367 1.66 -33.61 -26.72
C GLY A 367 1.96 -34.40 -25.44
N ASP A 368 2.58 -35.57 -25.53
CA ASP A 368 3.11 -36.29 -24.37
C ASP A 368 4.49 -35.76 -23.97
N GLU A 369 4.85 -35.95 -22.69
CA GLU A 369 6.18 -35.66 -22.16
C GLU A 369 7.21 -36.61 -22.81
N VAL A 370 8.42 -36.12 -23.11
CA VAL A 370 9.40 -36.88 -23.91
C VAL A 370 9.80 -38.21 -23.27
N GLU A 371 9.85 -38.32 -21.94
CA GLU A 371 10.14 -39.59 -21.26
C GLU A 371 9.00 -40.62 -21.46
N ASP A 372 7.74 -40.22 -21.25
CA ASP A 372 6.56 -41.09 -21.45
C ASP A 372 6.42 -41.55 -22.92
N ALA A 373 6.65 -40.64 -23.87
CA ALA A 373 6.62 -40.94 -25.30
C ALA A 373 7.72 -41.92 -25.74
N ILE A 374 8.92 -41.81 -25.15
CA ILE A 374 10.02 -42.75 -25.37
C ILE A 374 9.65 -44.12 -24.80
N ASP A 375 9.17 -44.17 -23.56
CA ASP A 375 8.76 -45.41 -22.90
C ASP A 375 7.64 -46.13 -23.67
N GLU A 376 6.62 -45.43 -24.19
CA GLU A 376 5.56 -46.08 -24.99
C GLU A 376 6.11 -46.68 -26.30
N LEU A 377 6.97 -45.94 -27.01
CA LEU A 377 7.57 -46.41 -28.26
C LEU A 377 8.54 -47.59 -28.05
N GLU A 378 9.37 -47.55 -27.01
CA GLU A 378 10.28 -48.66 -26.68
C GLU A 378 9.52 -49.91 -26.18
N ASN A 379 8.42 -49.75 -25.42
CA ASN A 379 7.56 -50.86 -25.01
C ASN A 379 6.88 -51.58 -26.20
N LEU A 380 6.71 -50.88 -27.33
CA LEU A 380 6.23 -51.44 -28.60
C LEU A 380 7.36 -52.03 -29.47
N GLY A 381 8.59 -52.08 -28.97
CA GLY A 381 9.75 -52.63 -29.68
C GLY A 381 10.28 -51.73 -30.80
N LEU A 382 9.98 -50.43 -30.76
CA LEU A 382 10.56 -49.43 -31.66
C LEU A 382 11.87 -48.88 -31.06
N VAL A 383 12.69 -48.24 -31.87
CA VAL A 383 13.96 -47.64 -31.44
C VAL A 383 13.89 -46.13 -31.62
N ILE A 384 14.31 -45.35 -30.63
CA ILE A 384 14.37 -43.90 -30.76
C ILE A 384 15.64 -43.50 -31.56
N GLY A 385 15.43 -42.73 -32.62
CA GLY A 385 16.48 -42.21 -33.50
C GLY A 385 17.03 -40.86 -33.03
N GLU A 386 17.49 -40.04 -33.97
CA GLU A 386 17.84 -38.64 -33.66
C GLU A 386 16.60 -37.86 -33.19
N THR A 387 16.76 -37.00 -32.20
CA THR A 387 15.73 -36.05 -31.77
C THR A 387 16.00 -34.68 -32.39
N THR A 388 14.94 -33.90 -32.65
CA THR A 388 15.06 -32.58 -33.28
C THR A 388 14.17 -31.58 -32.55
N ILE A 389 14.79 -30.57 -31.96
CA ILE A 389 14.11 -29.51 -31.23
C ILE A 389 13.59 -28.46 -32.22
N LEU A 390 12.32 -28.09 -32.11
CA LEU A 390 11.66 -27.03 -32.90
C LEU A 390 10.82 -26.14 -31.98
N PRO A 391 10.65 -24.85 -32.28
CA PRO A 391 9.66 -24.02 -31.59
C PRO A 391 8.24 -24.42 -32.01
N ASP A 392 7.32 -24.39 -31.06
CA ASP A 392 5.89 -24.63 -31.24
C ASP A 392 5.09 -23.67 -30.34
N GLU A 393 3.97 -23.14 -30.83
CA GLU A 393 3.16 -22.16 -30.09
C GLU A 393 2.15 -22.79 -29.14
N ASP A 394 1.71 -24.03 -29.44
CA ASP A 394 0.65 -24.75 -28.74
C ASP A 394 1.21 -25.83 -27.79
N ILE A 395 2.33 -26.45 -28.15
CA ILE A 395 2.92 -27.59 -27.42
C ILE A 395 4.00 -27.11 -26.42
N PRO A 396 3.91 -27.45 -25.11
CA PRO A 396 4.87 -27.01 -24.10
C PRO A 396 6.32 -27.47 -24.36
N GLU A 397 7.28 -26.78 -23.76
CA GLU A 397 8.70 -27.18 -23.77
C GLU A 397 8.85 -28.63 -23.23
N ASP A 398 9.79 -29.39 -23.80
CA ASP A 398 10.05 -30.82 -23.49
C ASP A 398 8.89 -31.81 -23.76
N HIS A 399 7.92 -31.43 -24.62
CA HIS A 399 6.85 -32.32 -25.10
C HIS A 399 7.01 -32.63 -26.61
N VAL A 400 6.46 -33.76 -27.06
CA VAL A 400 6.60 -34.23 -28.46
C VAL A 400 5.60 -33.52 -29.40
N ILE A 401 6.12 -32.85 -30.42
CA ILE A 401 5.35 -32.23 -31.51
C ILE A 401 4.81 -33.28 -32.48
N ARG A 402 5.66 -34.23 -32.87
CA ARG A 402 5.34 -35.31 -33.82
C ARG A 402 6.47 -36.35 -33.93
N THR A 403 6.14 -37.49 -34.51
CA THR A 403 7.06 -38.55 -34.90
C THR A 403 7.36 -38.55 -36.41
N ASP A 404 8.50 -39.11 -36.82
CA ASP A 404 8.76 -39.54 -38.21
C ASP A 404 9.40 -40.94 -38.20
N PRO A 405 8.77 -41.99 -38.78
CA PRO A 405 7.47 -41.98 -39.48
C PRO A 405 6.30 -41.54 -38.59
N ALA A 406 5.35 -40.81 -39.19
CA ALA A 406 4.20 -40.27 -38.46
C ALA A 406 3.27 -41.36 -37.86
N ALA A 407 2.61 -41.00 -36.75
CA ALA A 407 1.63 -41.81 -36.05
C ALA A 407 0.58 -42.49 -36.96
N GLY A 408 0.12 -43.68 -36.56
CA GLY A 408 -0.81 -44.52 -37.32
C GLY A 408 -0.20 -45.25 -38.53
N ARG A 409 1.10 -45.10 -38.80
CA ARG A 409 1.84 -45.91 -39.78
C ARG A 409 2.15 -47.30 -39.20
N ASN A 410 2.03 -48.33 -40.03
CA ASN A 410 2.67 -49.62 -39.77
C ASN A 410 4.17 -49.51 -40.08
N VAL A 411 5.00 -49.88 -39.11
CA VAL A 411 6.44 -50.10 -39.26
C VAL A 411 6.79 -51.50 -38.76
N LYS A 412 8.04 -51.92 -38.93
CA LYS A 412 8.50 -53.21 -38.38
C LYS A 412 8.99 -52.98 -36.96
N GLU A 413 8.80 -53.97 -36.09
CA GLU A 413 9.54 -54.07 -34.84
C GLU A 413 11.04 -53.83 -35.09
N GLY A 414 11.68 -52.99 -34.27
CA GLY A 414 13.06 -52.54 -34.42
C GLY A 414 13.28 -51.39 -35.42
N SER A 415 12.23 -50.70 -35.89
CA SER A 415 12.39 -49.49 -36.73
C SER A 415 12.77 -48.27 -35.89
N GLU A 416 13.64 -47.41 -36.44
CA GLU A 416 14.00 -46.13 -35.84
C GLU A 416 12.89 -45.08 -36.04
N ILE A 417 12.54 -44.36 -34.97
CA ILE A 417 11.56 -43.26 -34.94
C ILE A 417 12.27 -41.97 -34.52
N GLN A 418 12.21 -40.94 -35.36
CA GLN A 418 12.70 -39.60 -35.03
C GLN A 418 11.62 -38.82 -34.27
N LEU A 419 11.99 -38.23 -33.13
CA LEU A 419 11.10 -37.37 -32.34
C LEU A 419 11.37 -35.89 -32.65
N TYR A 420 10.31 -35.13 -32.86
CA TYR A 420 10.34 -33.68 -32.88
C TYR A 420 9.85 -33.15 -31.55
N ILE A 421 10.70 -32.42 -30.83
CA ILE A 421 10.46 -31.97 -29.45
C ILE A 421 10.24 -30.46 -29.47
N SER A 422 9.28 -29.96 -28.70
CA SER A 422 9.02 -28.53 -28.57
C SER A 422 10.06 -27.85 -27.66
N SER A 423 10.59 -26.71 -28.10
CA SER A 423 11.30 -25.73 -27.25
C SER A 423 10.35 -24.69 -26.63
N GLY A 424 9.04 -24.88 -26.77
CA GLY A 424 8.03 -23.85 -26.54
C GLY A 424 8.11 -22.70 -27.55
N LYS A 425 7.45 -21.59 -27.19
CA LYS A 425 7.36 -20.36 -28.00
C LYS A 425 8.72 -19.72 -28.27
N GLU A 426 8.82 -19.00 -29.38
CA GLU A 426 10.05 -18.31 -29.78
C GLU A 426 10.47 -17.24 -28.74
N LYS A 427 11.67 -17.43 -28.17
CA LYS A 427 12.30 -16.52 -27.21
C LYS A 427 13.22 -15.54 -27.96
N ILE A 428 13.16 -14.25 -27.64
CA ILE A 428 14.06 -13.21 -28.16
C ILE A 428 14.93 -12.61 -27.05
N THR A 429 16.14 -12.18 -27.37
CA THR A 429 16.99 -11.46 -26.41
C THR A 429 16.56 -9.99 -26.28
N LEU A 430 16.22 -9.56 -25.06
CA LEU A 430 15.85 -8.17 -24.77
C LEU A 430 17.06 -7.23 -24.87
N SER A 431 16.91 -6.09 -25.55
CA SER A 431 17.98 -5.08 -25.66
C SER A 431 18.02 -4.13 -24.45
N ASP A 432 19.12 -3.39 -24.32
CA ASP A 432 19.24 -2.28 -23.35
C ASP A 432 18.68 -0.96 -23.92
N TYR A 433 17.76 -0.38 -23.17
CA TYR A 433 17.06 0.87 -23.45
C TYR A 433 17.33 1.96 -22.39
N THR A 434 18.15 1.69 -21.38
CA THR A 434 18.55 2.69 -20.37
C THR A 434 19.27 3.87 -21.03
N GLY A 435 19.08 5.06 -20.47
CA GLY A 435 19.60 6.33 -21.00
C GLY A 435 18.93 6.84 -22.29
N ARG A 436 17.82 6.22 -22.74
CA ARG A 436 17.07 6.66 -23.94
C ARG A 436 15.75 7.35 -23.60
N SER A 437 15.20 8.10 -24.55
CA SER A 437 13.82 8.60 -24.51
C SER A 437 12.84 7.42 -24.44
N PHE A 438 11.91 7.46 -23.48
CA PHE A 438 10.84 6.46 -23.34
C PHE A 438 9.96 6.41 -24.59
N ASP A 439 9.57 7.56 -25.14
CA ASP A 439 8.65 7.63 -26.28
C ASP A 439 9.28 6.99 -27.54
N ASP A 440 10.57 7.27 -27.81
CA ASP A 440 11.35 6.67 -28.91
C ASP A 440 11.45 5.13 -28.75
N VAL A 441 11.56 4.66 -27.51
CA VAL A 441 11.68 3.23 -27.19
C VAL A 441 10.35 2.51 -27.31
N VAL A 442 9.24 3.15 -26.92
CA VAL A 442 7.88 2.62 -27.15
C VAL A 442 7.58 2.50 -28.65
N GLU A 443 7.93 3.51 -29.46
CA GLU A 443 7.77 3.43 -30.92
C GLU A 443 8.58 2.28 -31.53
N LEU A 444 9.82 2.08 -31.06
CA LEU A 444 10.70 0.97 -31.49
C LEU A 444 10.18 -0.42 -31.07
N LEU A 445 9.47 -0.52 -29.95
CA LEU A 445 9.00 -1.77 -29.36
C LEU A 445 7.58 -2.18 -29.80
N THR A 446 6.74 -1.21 -30.17
CA THR A 446 5.36 -1.45 -30.63
C THR A 446 5.25 -2.55 -31.71
N PRO A 447 6.14 -2.64 -32.72
CA PRO A 447 6.07 -3.71 -33.74
C PRO A 447 6.39 -5.13 -33.24
N ARG A 448 6.89 -5.30 -32.01
CA ARG A 448 7.28 -6.61 -31.45
C ARG A 448 6.17 -7.31 -30.64
N ASN A 449 4.95 -6.76 -30.64
CA ASN A 449 3.77 -7.37 -30.00
C ASN A 449 3.98 -7.75 -28.51
N PHE A 450 4.65 -6.88 -27.75
CA PHE A 450 4.80 -7.07 -26.31
C PHE A 450 3.44 -7.07 -25.60
N LYS A 451 3.31 -7.91 -24.56
CA LYS A 451 2.07 -8.05 -23.78
C LYS A 451 1.59 -6.73 -23.18
N ASP A 452 2.52 -5.95 -22.62
CA ASP A 452 2.31 -4.61 -22.09
C ASP A 452 3.64 -3.84 -22.04
N ILE A 453 3.59 -2.51 -22.10
CA ILE A 453 4.75 -1.62 -21.91
C ILE A 453 4.35 -0.51 -20.93
N GLN A 454 4.81 -0.62 -19.70
CA GLN A 454 4.46 0.25 -18.58
C GLN A 454 5.53 1.33 -18.33
N LYS A 455 5.05 2.51 -17.95
CA LYS A 455 5.87 3.66 -17.55
C LYS A 455 5.73 3.90 -16.04
N VAL A 456 6.84 3.81 -15.31
CA VAL A 456 6.92 4.18 -13.89
C VAL A 456 7.75 5.44 -13.78
N GLU A 457 7.15 6.55 -13.36
CA GLU A 457 7.81 7.86 -13.41
C GLU A 457 8.29 8.34 -12.03
N VAL A 458 9.61 8.57 -11.90
CA VAL A 458 10.28 9.00 -10.66
C VAL A 458 11.03 10.31 -10.86
N PHE A 459 11.25 11.09 -9.80
CA PHE A 459 12.11 12.27 -9.87
C PHE A 459 13.59 11.85 -9.88
N ASP A 460 14.37 12.40 -10.79
CA ASP A 460 15.82 12.14 -10.95
C ASP A 460 16.51 13.34 -11.63
N SER A 461 17.84 13.42 -11.49
CA SER A 461 18.69 14.41 -12.14
C SER A 461 18.74 14.34 -13.68
N SER A 462 18.30 13.23 -14.30
CA SER A 462 18.26 13.06 -15.76
C SER A 462 17.11 13.82 -16.42
N GLU A 463 17.23 14.13 -17.71
CA GLU A 463 16.19 14.84 -18.47
C GLU A 463 14.82 14.12 -18.42
N PRO A 464 13.70 14.85 -18.29
CA PRO A 464 12.35 14.27 -18.28
C PRO A 464 12.11 13.39 -19.50
N GLY A 465 11.61 12.17 -19.29
CA GLY A 465 11.40 11.17 -20.34
C GLY A 465 12.56 10.20 -20.55
N THR A 466 13.71 10.39 -19.89
CA THR A 466 14.84 9.44 -19.94
C THR A 466 14.55 8.17 -19.14
N ILE A 467 14.73 6.99 -19.75
CA ILE A 467 14.68 5.68 -19.07
C ILE A 467 15.91 5.54 -18.16
N LEU A 468 15.66 5.33 -16.88
CA LEU A 468 16.67 5.09 -15.84
C LEU A 468 16.93 3.59 -15.67
N GLU A 469 15.85 2.80 -15.63
CA GLU A 469 15.90 1.35 -15.44
C GLU A 469 14.87 0.65 -16.33
N GLN A 470 15.10 -0.63 -16.61
CA GLN A 470 14.17 -1.50 -17.33
C GLN A 470 14.01 -2.84 -16.63
N GLN A 471 12.83 -3.44 -16.78
CA GLN A 471 12.54 -4.80 -16.36
C GLN A 471 11.66 -5.49 -17.44
N PRO A 472 11.97 -6.73 -17.88
CA PRO A 472 13.15 -7.55 -17.55
C PRO A 472 14.49 -6.90 -17.91
N ALA A 473 15.59 -7.44 -17.38
CA ALA A 473 16.91 -6.87 -17.59
C ALA A 473 17.40 -7.07 -19.03
N SER A 474 18.29 -6.19 -19.48
CA SER A 474 18.93 -6.31 -20.78
C SER A 474 19.70 -7.64 -20.91
N GLY A 475 19.50 -8.37 -22.00
CA GLY A 475 20.14 -9.65 -22.26
C GLY A 475 19.34 -10.88 -21.81
N GLU A 476 18.20 -10.70 -21.14
CA GLU A 476 17.28 -11.82 -20.85
C GLU A 476 16.60 -12.34 -22.13
N GLU A 477 16.39 -13.66 -22.19
CA GLU A 477 15.59 -14.30 -23.24
C GLU A 477 14.11 -14.33 -22.82
N ILE A 478 13.26 -13.73 -23.63
CA ILE A 478 11.86 -13.43 -23.30
C ILE A 478 10.91 -13.77 -24.46
N ILE A 479 9.66 -14.07 -24.14
CA ILE A 479 8.58 -14.25 -25.14
C ILE A 479 7.78 -12.94 -25.14
N PRO A 480 7.82 -12.10 -26.20
CA PRO A 480 7.23 -10.76 -26.17
C PRO A 480 5.75 -10.75 -25.77
N GLU A 481 4.95 -11.65 -26.34
CA GLU A 481 3.50 -11.74 -26.11
C GLU A 481 3.12 -12.15 -24.69
N GLU A 482 4.08 -12.64 -23.89
CA GLU A 482 3.90 -13.02 -22.49
C GLU A 482 4.59 -12.04 -21.52
N THR A 483 5.48 -11.19 -22.04
CA THR A 483 6.36 -10.31 -21.26
C THR A 483 5.80 -8.91 -21.11
N GLU A 484 5.63 -8.47 -19.87
CA GLU A 484 5.33 -7.08 -19.51
C GLU A 484 6.66 -6.33 -19.35
N LEU A 485 6.90 -5.30 -20.18
CA LEU A 485 8.05 -4.41 -20.03
C LEU A 485 7.70 -3.27 -19.09
N ILE A 486 8.56 -3.01 -18.11
CA ILE A 486 8.42 -1.89 -17.18
C ILE A 486 9.66 -1.01 -17.32
N PHE A 487 9.45 0.26 -17.65
CA PHE A 487 10.51 1.27 -17.69
C PHE A 487 10.35 2.27 -16.54
N THR A 488 11.39 2.41 -15.72
CA THR A 488 11.52 3.51 -14.77
C THR A 488 12.03 4.72 -15.54
N VAL A 489 11.30 5.84 -15.51
CA VAL A 489 11.54 7.03 -16.34
C VAL A 489 11.66 8.29 -15.48
N SER A 490 12.64 9.13 -15.78
CA SER A 490 12.81 10.42 -15.10
C SER A 490 11.65 11.38 -15.38
N LYS A 491 11.20 12.08 -14.34
CA LYS A 491 10.34 13.28 -14.39
C LYS A 491 11.15 14.58 -14.47
N GLY A 492 12.48 14.51 -14.42
CA GLY A 492 13.34 15.61 -14.02
C GLY A 492 13.45 15.70 -12.50
N GLU A 493 14.15 16.74 -12.03
CA GLU A 493 14.41 16.98 -10.61
C GLU A 493 13.12 17.41 -9.87
N GLU A 494 13.03 17.10 -8.58
CA GLU A 494 11.87 17.49 -7.76
C GLU A 494 11.94 18.98 -7.39
N THR A 495 10.96 19.76 -7.87
CA THR A 495 10.83 21.20 -7.59
C THR A 495 9.75 21.47 -6.53
N ILE A 496 9.88 22.62 -5.87
CA ILE A 496 8.89 23.23 -4.98
C ILE A 496 8.60 24.65 -5.45
N VAL A 497 7.40 25.16 -5.15
CA VAL A 497 7.06 26.58 -5.36
C VAL A 497 7.43 27.35 -4.10
N LEU A 498 8.37 28.31 -4.21
CA LEU A 498 8.82 29.11 -3.07
C LEU A 498 7.71 30.04 -2.58
N ALA A 499 7.39 30.00 -1.29
CA ALA A 499 6.44 30.91 -0.65
C ALA A 499 7.03 32.32 -0.46
N ASP A 500 6.15 33.27 -0.11
CA ASP A 500 6.58 34.55 0.46
C ASP A 500 6.93 34.34 1.93
N LEU A 501 8.22 34.47 2.24
CA LEU A 501 8.81 34.31 3.57
C LEU A 501 8.85 35.63 4.35
N THR A 502 8.38 36.75 3.77
CA THR A 502 8.36 38.05 4.44
C THR A 502 7.52 37.99 5.72
N ASN A 503 8.00 38.58 6.81
CA ASN A 503 7.42 38.45 8.15
C ASN A 503 7.37 37.02 8.72
N TYR A 504 8.14 36.06 8.21
CA TYR A 504 8.33 34.77 8.90
C TYR A 504 9.29 34.96 10.08
N SER A 505 9.03 34.27 11.19
CA SER A 505 9.96 34.18 12.32
C SER A 505 11.04 33.13 12.06
N THR A 506 12.14 33.20 12.81
CA THR A 506 13.24 32.21 12.73
C THR A 506 12.79 30.75 12.92
N ASN A 507 11.71 30.52 13.66
CA ASN A 507 11.13 29.17 13.83
C ASN A 507 10.28 28.78 12.62
N ALA A 508 9.42 29.68 12.13
CA ALA A 508 8.61 29.44 10.94
C ALA A 508 9.47 29.18 9.69
N LEU A 509 10.63 29.83 9.57
CA LEU A 509 11.61 29.54 8.51
C LEU A 509 12.18 28.12 8.62
N LYS A 510 12.52 27.65 9.83
CA LYS A 510 13.04 26.28 10.02
C LYS A 510 11.98 25.24 9.69
N GLU A 511 10.76 25.43 10.16
CA GLU A 511 9.62 24.57 9.82
C GLU A 511 9.34 24.56 8.31
N TYR A 512 9.42 25.73 7.65
CA TYR A 512 9.27 25.82 6.20
C TYR A 512 10.42 25.14 5.43
N ALA A 513 11.67 25.32 5.88
CA ALA A 513 12.84 24.66 5.30
C ALA A 513 12.76 23.13 5.41
N GLU A 514 12.43 22.62 6.60
CA GLU A 514 12.28 21.18 6.87
C GLU A 514 11.10 20.58 6.09
N SER A 515 9.95 21.25 6.04
CA SER A 515 8.76 20.72 5.35
C SER A 515 8.87 20.70 3.83
N ASN A 516 9.67 21.59 3.24
CA ASN A 516 9.85 21.67 1.79
C ASN A 516 11.20 21.10 1.31
N GLY A 517 12.10 20.73 2.22
CA GLY A 517 13.40 20.12 1.89
C GLY A 517 14.39 21.10 1.25
N ILE A 518 14.42 22.36 1.69
CA ILE A 518 15.38 23.38 1.24
C ILE A 518 16.24 23.88 2.40
N THR A 519 17.34 24.56 2.06
CA THR A 519 18.16 25.27 3.06
C THR A 519 17.78 26.75 3.07
N ILE A 520 17.64 27.35 4.26
CA ILE A 520 17.48 28.81 4.39
C ILE A 520 18.69 29.37 5.11
N ASN A 521 19.42 30.26 4.43
CA ASN A 521 20.53 31.01 5.00
C ASN A 521 20.00 32.33 5.60
N MET A 522 20.36 32.57 6.86
CA MET A 522 19.91 33.72 7.67
C MET A 522 21.11 34.58 8.12
N SER A 523 22.20 34.60 7.34
CA SER A 523 23.44 35.29 7.69
C SER A 523 23.35 36.82 7.65
N ASP A 524 22.40 37.34 6.88
CA ASP A 524 22.30 38.74 6.57
C ASP A 524 21.21 39.38 7.44
N GLU A 525 21.50 40.53 8.02
CA GLU A 525 20.63 41.19 8.98
C GLU A 525 20.67 42.71 8.80
N ASP A 526 19.50 43.38 8.83
CA ASP A 526 19.37 44.83 8.65
C ASP A 526 18.31 45.43 9.62
N TYR A 527 18.29 46.75 9.78
CA TYR A 527 17.28 47.45 10.57
C TYR A 527 15.99 47.68 9.75
N HIS A 528 14.83 47.66 10.42
CA HIS A 528 13.55 47.94 9.78
C HIS A 528 12.54 48.60 10.73
N ASP A 529 11.85 49.63 10.27
CA ASP A 529 10.96 50.45 11.12
C ASP A 529 9.70 49.72 11.61
N THR A 530 9.19 48.76 10.84
CA THR A 530 7.88 48.13 11.07
C THR A 530 7.93 46.63 11.26
N ILE A 531 9.07 45.98 11.00
CA ILE A 531 9.24 44.53 11.14
C ILE A 531 9.97 44.30 12.48
N PRO A 532 9.44 43.46 13.39
CA PRO A 532 10.10 43.22 14.66
C PRO A 532 11.43 42.46 14.50
N GLU A 533 12.30 42.59 15.50
CA GLU A 533 13.55 41.81 15.59
C GLU A 533 13.27 40.30 15.47
N GLY A 534 14.09 39.59 14.69
CA GLY A 534 13.99 38.14 14.50
C GLY A 534 13.00 37.68 13.41
N TYR A 535 12.43 38.61 12.64
CA TYR A 535 11.55 38.34 11.49
C TYR A 535 12.21 38.71 10.16
N VAL A 536 11.80 38.07 9.05
CA VAL A 536 12.33 38.34 7.70
C VAL A 536 11.86 39.70 7.15
N ILE A 537 12.82 40.47 6.63
CA ILE A 537 12.61 41.69 5.83
C ILE A 537 12.40 41.33 4.36
N SER A 538 13.26 40.48 3.79
CA SER A 538 13.24 40.12 2.37
C SER A 538 13.94 38.78 2.10
N GLN A 539 13.64 38.18 0.95
CA GLN A 539 14.28 36.99 0.39
C GLN A 539 14.95 37.31 -0.96
N ASP A 540 15.94 36.53 -1.37
CA ASP A 540 16.70 36.72 -2.61
C ASP A 540 15.99 36.19 -3.87
N ILE A 541 15.22 35.12 -3.75
CA ILE A 541 14.44 34.50 -4.84
C ILE A 541 12.97 34.95 -4.76
N GLU A 542 12.37 35.38 -5.88
CA GLU A 542 10.98 35.89 -5.90
C GLU A 542 9.95 34.82 -5.46
N PRO A 543 8.96 35.16 -4.62
CA PRO A 543 7.85 34.27 -4.29
C PRO A 543 7.10 33.77 -5.53
N GLY A 544 6.72 32.49 -5.54
CA GLY A 544 6.11 31.80 -6.66
C GLY A 544 7.11 31.17 -7.65
N THR A 545 8.42 31.39 -7.47
CA THR A 545 9.45 30.73 -8.28
C THR A 545 9.54 29.24 -7.96
N GLU A 546 9.67 28.39 -8.98
CA GLU A 546 10.02 26.98 -8.81
C GLU A 546 11.52 26.83 -8.54
N ILE A 547 11.85 26.26 -7.38
CA ILE A 547 13.24 25.95 -6.96
C ILE A 547 13.36 24.45 -6.67
N LYS A 548 14.58 23.90 -6.70
CA LYS A 548 14.81 22.46 -6.48
C LYS A 548 14.86 22.15 -4.99
N LYS A 549 14.47 20.94 -4.60
CA LYS A 549 14.80 20.45 -3.26
C LYS A 549 16.32 20.40 -3.06
N GLY A 550 16.78 20.87 -1.91
CA GLY A 550 18.18 21.07 -1.58
C GLY A 550 18.75 22.45 -1.93
N ASP A 551 18.04 23.28 -2.71
CA ASP A 551 18.49 24.65 -2.99
C ASP A 551 18.58 25.50 -1.70
N THR A 552 19.42 26.54 -1.74
CA THR A 552 19.60 27.50 -0.64
C THR A 552 18.96 28.83 -0.98
N VAL A 553 18.00 29.27 -0.16
CA VAL A 553 17.36 30.59 -0.21
C VAL A 553 18.03 31.49 0.83
N ASN A 554 18.41 32.71 0.46
CA ASN A 554 18.99 33.68 1.39
C ASN A 554 17.91 34.66 1.85
N VAL A 555 17.80 34.87 3.16
CA VAL A 555 16.87 35.84 3.76
C VAL A 555 17.60 36.87 4.60
N VAL A 556 17.11 38.11 4.54
CA VAL A 556 17.58 39.22 5.38
C VAL A 556 16.68 39.30 6.62
N MET A 557 17.28 39.13 7.79
CA MET A 557 16.57 39.18 9.08
C MET A 557 16.54 40.61 9.65
N SER A 558 15.48 40.95 10.37
CA SER A 558 15.39 42.25 11.03
C SER A 558 16.09 42.28 12.39
N LYS A 559 16.84 43.35 12.62
CA LYS A 559 17.38 43.79 13.93
C LYS A 559 16.40 44.65 14.72
N GLY A 560 15.15 44.77 14.26
CA GLY A 560 14.21 45.78 14.74
C GLY A 560 14.58 47.18 14.22
N LYS A 561 14.18 48.22 14.95
CA LYS A 561 14.44 49.62 14.58
C LYS A 561 15.91 49.98 14.76
N GLU A 562 16.43 50.85 13.90
CA GLU A 562 17.77 51.41 14.10
C GLU A 562 17.80 52.22 15.40
N PRO A 563 18.71 51.92 16.35
CA PRO A 563 18.80 52.68 17.59
C PRO A 563 19.31 54.09 17.31
N LEU A 564 18.62 55.10 17.84
CA LEU A 564 19.06 56.48 17.73
C LEU A 564 20.44 56.66 18.40
N PRO A 565 21.34 57.50 17.86
CA PRO A 565 22.63 57.76 18.50
C PRO A 565 22.46 58.67 19.74
N PRO A 566 23.32 58.57 20.76
CA PRO A 566 23.35 59.54 21.85
C PRO A 566 23.70 60.94 21.33
N LYS A 567 23.15 61.98 21.96
CA LYS A 567 23.39 63.39 21.58
C LYS A 567 24.29 64.06 22.60
N THR A 568 25.29 64.80 22.13
CA THR A 568 26.16 65.61 23.01
C THR A 568 25.77 67.08 22.90
N THR A 569 25.50 67.71 24.04
CA THR A 569 25.28 69.17 24.13
C THR A 569 26.32 69.83 25.04
N THR A 570 26.56 71.12 24.85
CA THR A 570 27.44 71.92 25.73
C THR A 570 26.58 72.87 26.54
N VAL A 571 26.56 72.68 27.85
CA VAL A 571 25.84 73.54 28.79
C VAL A 571 26.76 74.70 29.16
N GLN A 572 26.24 75.93 29.13
CA GLN A 572 26.92 77.11 29.65
C GLN A 572 26.13 77.65 30.85
N ILE A 573 26.76 77.63 32.02
CA ILE A 573 26.21 78.15 33.28
C ILE A 573 26.92 79.45 33.67
N THR A 574 26.25 80.27 34.49
CA THR A 574 26.86 81.42 35.15
C THR A 574 26.84 81.15 36.64
N ILE A 575 28.01 81.14 37.30
CA ILE A 575 28.12 80.81 38.72
C ILE A 575 28.34 82.13 39.48
N PRO A 576 27.33 82.64 40.21
CA PRO A 576 27.45 83.91 40.91
C PRO A 576 28.36 83.78 42.13
N TYR A 577 29.40 84.62 42.19
CA TYR A 577 30.18 84.80 43.41
C TYR A 577 29.38 85.60 44.44
N THR A 578 29.38 85.13 45.68
CA THR A 578 28.61 85.67 46.81
C THR A 578 29.48 85.91 48.06
N GLY A 579 30.80 85.74 47.93
CA GLY A 579 31.78 86.04 48.97
C GLY A 579 32.06 87.54 49.14
N ASP A 580 32.89 87.87 50.14
CA ASP A 580 33.18 89.24 50.56
C ASP A 580 34.28 89.85 49.67
N GLU A 581 33.91 90.78 48.77
CA GLU A 581 34.80 91.35 47.75
C GLU A 581 36.06 92.04 48.32
N GLU A 582 36.03 92.54 49.56
CA GLU A 582 37.22 93.12 50.21
C GLU A 582 38.25 92.06 50.68
N ASN A 583 37.83 90.80 50.87
CA ASN A 583 38.64 89.73 51.45
C ASN A 583 38.96 88.56 50.49
N GLN A 584 38.30 88.48 49.31
CA GLN A 584 38.54 87.47 48.28
C GLN A 584 38.53 86.02 48.81
N THR A 585 37.55 85.68 49.66
CA THR A 585 37.38 84.32 50.16
C THR A 585 36.98 83.38 49.00
N PRO A 586 37.75 82.32 48.69
CA PRO A 586 37.38 81.37 47.64
C PRO A 586 36.09 80.61 48.02
N GLN A 587 35.20 80.41 47.06
CA GLN A 587 34.04 79.54 47.19
C GLN A 587 34.26 78.25 46.40
N SER A 588 33.99 77.10 47.00
CA SER A 588 34.15 75.80 46.33
C SER A 588 32.92 75.48 45.49
N VAL A 589 33.13 75.22 44.20
CA VAL A 589 32.11 74.83 43.22
C VAL A 589 32.29 73.36 42.86
N GLN A 590 31.21 72.60 42.92
CA GLN A 590 31.13 71.21 42.49
C GLN A 590 30.00 71.05 41.47
N ILE A 591 30.31 70.45 40.32
CA ILE A 591 29.33 70.18 39.25
C ILE A 591 29.10 68.68 39.18
N TYR A 592 27.83 68.28 39.34
CA TYR A 592 27.38 66.90 39.22
C TYR A 592 26.52 66.74 37.96
N VAL A 593 26.64 65.60 37.29
CA VAL A 593 25.91 65.28 36.05
C VAL A 593 25.39 63.84 36.11
N GLU A 594 24.15 63.64 35.65
CA GLU A 594 23.53 62.35 35.30
C GLU A 594 23.44 62.36 33.78
N ASP A 595 24.23 61.53 33.12
CA ASP A 595 24.19 61.36 31.68
C ASP A 595 24.61 59.93 31.30
N LEU A 596 24.97 59.68 30.03
CA LEU A 596 25.38 58.34 29.60
C LEU A 596 26.67 57.84 30.29
N ASP A 597 27.55 58.75 30.69
CA ASP A 597 28.89 58.45 31.19
C ASP A 597 29.03 58.71 32.72
N HIS A 598 28.09 59.42 33.35
CA HIS A 598 28.16 59.85 34.76
C HIS A 598 26.85 59.58 35.53
N ASP A 599 26.95 59.17 36.80
CA ASP A 599 25.85 58.64 37.62
C ASP A 599 25.56 59.49 38.90
N PHE A 600 25.88 60.79 38.88
CA PHE A 600 25.81 61.70 40.04
C PHE A 600 26.64 61.32 41.29
N SER A 601 27.41 60.22 41.28
CA SER A 601 28.10 59.74 42.50
C SER A 601 29.29 60.62 42.90
N GLU A 602 30.02 61.17 41.93
CA GLU A 602 31.15 62.08 42.11
C GLU A 602 30.95 63.34 41.23
N PRO A 603 31.46 64.52 41.64
CA PRO A 603 31.38 65.71 40.81
C PRO A 603 32.34 65.58 39.62
N ILE A 604 31.84 65.84 38.41
CA ILE A 604 32.64 65.82 37.17
C ILE A 604 33.75 66.88 37.19
N GLU A 605 33.49 68.00 37.88
CA GLU A 605 34.43 69.10 38.07
C GLU A 605 34.28 69.67 39.47
N ASN A 606 35.42 70.01 40.09
CA ASN A 606 35.51 70.62 41.41
C ASN A 606 36.62 71.69 41.39
N PHE A 607 36.27 72.94 41.65
CA PHE A 607 37.16 74.10 41.57
C PHE A 607 36.77 75.19 42.57
N GLU A 608 37.55 76.27 42.64
CA GLU A 608 37.27 77.42 43.51
C GLU A 608 37.09 78.69 42.66
N ILE A 609 36.14 79.54 43.04
CA ILE A 609 35.91 80.86 42.41
C ILE A 609 36.10 82.01 43.41
N THR A 610 36.58 83.15 42.91
CA THR A 610 36.70 84.43 43.64
C THR A 610 36.00 85.61 42.96
N GLU A 611 35.43 85.38 41.78
CA GLU A 611 34.54 86.30 41.06
C GLU A 611 33.48 85.52 40.28
N THR A 612 32.47 86.19 39.72
CA THR A 612 31.39 85.53 38.95
C THR A 612 31.92 85.08 37.60
N GLU A 613 31.97 83.76 37.36
CA GLU A 613 32.53 83.17 36.14
C GLU A 613 31.46 82.41 35.32
N TYR A 614 31.70 82.31 34.01
CA TYR A 614 30.95 81.45 33.10
C TYR A 614 31.66 80.11 32.95
N HIS A 615 31.02 79.03 33.38
CA HIS A 615 31.55 77.69 33.19
C HIS A 615 30.83 76.95 32.07
N ARG A 616 31.54 76.03 31.40
CA ARG A 616 30.99 75.20 30.35
C ARG A 616 31.44 73.75 30.51
N PHE A 617 30.51 72.83 30.36
CA PHE A 617 30.75 71.40 30.40
C PHE A 617 29.87 70.71 29.35
N THR A 618 30.25 69.50 28.96
CA THR A 618 29.52 68.69 27.98
C THR A 618 28.67 67.65 28.68
N VAL A 619 27.50 67.37 28.11
CA VAL A 619 26.56 66.36 28.61
C VAL A 619 26.19 65.43 27.45
N VAL A 620 26.27 64.12 27.68
CA VAL A 620 26.01 63.06 26.68
C VAL A 620 24.68 62.39 26.99
N ILE A 621 23.62 62.82 26.31
CA ILE A 621 22.25 62.38 26.59
C ILE A 621 21.96 61.05 25.87
N PRO A 622 21.57 59.98 26.59
CA PRO A 622 21.09 58.74 25.98
C PRO A 622 19.78 58.95 25.19
N PRO A 623 19.53 58.15 24.13
CA PRO A 623 18.26 58.15 23.40
C PRO A 623 17.03 58.00 24.32
N ASP A 624 15.94 58.69 23.95
CA ASP A 624 14.64 58.65 24.65
C ASP A 624 14.70 58.89 26.17
N SER A 625 15.72 59.61 26.63
CA SER A 625 15.99 59.86 28.05
C SER A 625 16.27 61.34 28.32
N LYS A 626 16.60 61.65 29.58
CA LYS A 626 17.05 62.96 30.01
C LYS A 626 18.39 62.86 30.71
N ALA A 627 19.22 63.87 30.51
CA ALA A 627 20.35 64.13 31.38
C ALA A 627 19.98 65.20 32.41
N ARG A 628 20.67 65.21 33.55
CA ARG A 628 20.47 66.19 34.61
C ARG A 628 21.81 66.76 35.04
N TYR A 629 21.84 68.01 35.47
CA TYR A 629 23.04 68.58 36.08
C TYR A 629 22.70 69.43 37.30
N GLN A 630 23.60 69.41 38.28
CA GLN A 630 23.47 70.15 39.53
C GLN A 630 24.78 70.87 39.86
N VAL A 631 24.67 72.14 40.24
CA VAL A 631 25.81 72.99 40.60
C VAL A 631 25.69 73.35 42.08
N VAL A 632 26.69 72.93 42.85
CA VAL A 632 26.77 73.11 44.30
C VAL A 632 27.88 74.11 44.60
N VAL A 633 27.58 75.17 45.37
CA VAL A 633 28.55 76.18 45.81
C VAL A 633 28.57 76.20 47.33
N ASP A 634 29.74 76.01 47.94
CA ASP A 634 29.94 75.90 49.41
C ASP A 634 28.97 74.94 50.12
N GLY A 635 28.56 73.87 49.43
CA GLY A 635 27.61 72.87 49.94
C GLY A 635 26.13 73.19 49.72
N TYR A 636 25.78 74.29 49.03
CA TYR A 636 24.41 74.66 48.67
C TYR A 636 24.17 74.50 47.17
N VAL A 637 23.05 73.86 46.80
CA VAL A 637 22.62 73.75 45.39
C VAL A 637 22.17 75.13 44.89
N ILE A 638 22.78 75.61 43.80
CA ILE A 638 22.47 76.90 43.16
C ILE A 638 21.75 76.70 41.81
N ILE A 639 22.06 75.63 41.08
CA ILE A 639 21.43 75.26 39.80
C ILE A 639 21.11 73.76 39.84
N ASP A 640 19.94 73.37 39.35
CA ASP A 640 19.46 71.98 39.24
C ASP A 640 18.47 71.92 38.07
N GLU A 641 18.88 71.37 36.93
CA GLU A 641 18.18 71.45 35.64
C GLU A 641 18.25 70.11 34.89
N GLU A 642 17.22 69.81 34.10
CA GLU A 642 17.13 68.63 33.22
C GLU A 642 17.23 69.04 31.74
N ILE A 643 17.83 68.19 30.91
CA ILE A 643 17.93 68.35 29.46
C ILE A 643 17.36 67.09 28.80
N ASP A 644 16.32 67.25 28.01
CA ASP A 644 15.66 66.15 27.29
C ASP A 644 16.39 65.83 25.98
N TYR A 645 16.46 64.54 25.62
CA TYR A 645 17.03 64.09 24.34
C TYR A 645 16.33 64.72 23.12
N SER A 646 15.06 65.13 23.25
CA SER A 646 14.30 65.79 22.18
C SER A 646 14.58 67.29 22.02
N ASP A 647 15.17 67.95 23.02
CA ASP A 647 15.48 69.39 23.02
C ASP A 647 16.89 69.73 22.46
N VAL A 648 17.68 68.70 22.12
CA VAL A 648 19.04 68.78 21.55
C VAL A 648 19.07 68.36 20.08
#